data_AF-A0A2Z5V256-F1
#
_entry.id   AF-A0A2Z5V256-F1
#
_cell.length_a   1.000
_cell.length_b   1.000
_cell.length_c   1.000
_cell.angle_alpha   90.00
_cell.angle_beta   90.00
_cell.angle_gamma   90.00
#
_symmetry.space_group_name_H-M   'P 1'
#
loop_
_entity.id
_entity.type
_entity.pdbx_description
1 polymer ?
#
loop_
_entity_poly.entity_id
_entity_poly.type
_entity_poly.pdbx_seq_one_letter_code
_entity_poly.pdbx_strand_id
1 'polypeptide(L)'
;MSTPHRTTSDVKFSHALTGPYLPTPGKVPGWPFTGMAPWMIDADGAADEWVRGVIEWRAEHLLRIGFDDSLYRDPRLTWAQANFVHTLTMVEDRYFYDPEAGRYTVDRYLDDLEARYGGVDSVLLWYIYPNIGIDDRSQFDLAAALPGGVSALKQVVADFHGRGVKVFLPTMPWDNGTREGAAPDWERMADLVAATDADGINGDTYSGVPRAFHVACEARGRPVVLQPESTAQAGDHHLSWNLQSWTKRVPDETIPTVIKLKWLEPRHIINIENRWSRNRTNDLQHAFFNGIGYVAWENVFGFINTFTERDAETLRRVATVQRAFAAELTGPDWRPYERTRQIGIFASRWPGQQRTLWTLINRQEYPIEGEQLAVPHIEGTAYYDVWNGQPIAPRIEGDRAILSARIEAHGFGAFLADRSATELGNFLATMRGFAARPLSTYSAKWQAEQQQMVAAQPTKSYGTAPEGMVAIPAASFDFNVRGLVIEGYASAGVDVQYPWESEPRRAHRHRLDIAAFAIDRHPVTNGQFKAFLDASAYAPRDAQNFLAHWRDNAPPTGWADRPVIWVGIEDARAYAAWAGKRLPHEWEWQYAAQGLDGRRYPWGDDWREDAVPTPCLERRMPDPPIVGSHPAGASPFGVEDMVGTIWQWTDEYRDEHIRAAVLRGGSAYQPQTSHWYFPQAYGLDQHGKYLLMAPAKDRSAGIGFRCAVDL
;
A
#
# COMPACT_ATOMS: atom_id res chain seq x y z
N MET A 1 25.51 49.81 -18.69
CA MET A 1 25.96 48.44 -19.02
C MET A 1 27.02 48.05 -17.99
N SER A 2 26.59 47.58 -16.82
CA SER A 2 27.49 47.03 -15.81
C SER A 2 27.56 45.51 -16.01
N THR A 3 28.78 45.00 -16.09
CA THR A 3 29.11 43.57 -15.98
C THR A 3 28.35 42.93 -14.82
N PRO A 4 27.70 41.77 -15.01
CA PRO A 4 27.14 41.05 -13.87
C PRO A 4 28.29 40.61 -12.97
N HIS A 5 28.17 40.92 -11.68
CA HIS A 5 29.13 40.55 -10.66
C HIS A 5 29.42 39.04 -10.72
N ARG A 6 30.69 38.67 -10.93
CA ARG A 6 31.22 37.37 -10.50
C ARG A 6 31.10 37.31 -8.98
N THR A 7 30.06 36.66 -8.47
CA THR A 7 30.03 36.23 -7.07
C THR A 7 30.71 34.88 -7.00
N THR A 8 31.88 34.82 -6.35
CA THR A 8 32.44 33.57 -5.83
C THR A 8 31.35 32.88 -5.00
N SER A 9 30.96 31.67 -5.37
CA SER A 9 29.90 30.93 -4.70
C SER A 9 30.24 30.69 -3.23
N ASP A 10 29.59 31.42 -2.33
CA ASP A 10 29.72 31.31 -0.87
C ASP A 10 28.96 30.07 -0.32
N VAL A 11 29.01 28.94 -1.04
CA VAL A 11 28.29 27.72 -0.64
C VAL A 11 29.23 26.86 0.20
N LYS A 12 29.06 26.94 1.52
CA LYS A 12 29.93 26.32 2.52
C LYS A 12 29.25 25.09 3.14
N PHE A 13 29.80 23.89 2.91
CA PHE A 13 29.22 22.62 3.37
C PHE A 13 29.93 21.97 4.56
N SER A 14 31.20 22.31 4.82
CA SER A 14 32.04 21.60 5.80
C SER A 14 32.38 22.45 7.03
N HIS A 15 32.26 21.86 8.21
CA HIS A 15 32.72 22.43 9.49
C HIS A 15 34.24 22.63 9.53
N ALA A 16 35.00 21.78 8.82
CA ALA A 16 36.45 21.90 8.72
C ALA A 16 36.91 23.15 7.95
N LEU A 17 36.06 23.66 7.05
CA LEU A 17 36.32 24.86 6.25
C LEU A 17 35.70 26.14 6.86
N THR A 18 34.98 26.03 7.99
CA THR A 18 34.15 27.13 8.52
C THR A 18 34.38 27.52 9.98
N GLY A 19 35.27 26.85 10.71
CA GLY A 19 35.30 27.03 12.16
C GLY A 19 33.97 26.59 12.80
N PRO A 20 33.75 26.82 14.11
CA PRO A 20 32.69 26.16 14.85
C PRO A 20 31.30 26.72 14.50
N TYR A 21 30.66 26.17 13.47
CA TYR A 21 29.23 26.30 13.27
C TYR A 21 28.53 25.05 13.83
N LEU A 22 28.18 25.08 15.11
CA LEU A 22 27.26 24.11 15.69
C LEU A 22 25.83 24.56 15.34
N PRO A 23 25.07 23.86 14.49
CA PRO A 23 23.63 24.07 14.47
C PRO A 23 23.07 23.62 15.83
N THR A 24 22.20 24.43 16.41
CA THR A 24 21.50 24.07 17.65
C THR A 24 20.68 22.78 17.46
N PRO A 25 20.54 21.94 18.51
CA PRO A 25 19.71 20.74 18.45
C PRO A 25 18.30 21.08 17.92
N GLY A 26 17.83 20.34 16.92
CA GLY A 26 16.46 20.46 16.40
C GLY A 26 16.27 21.24 15.09
N LYS A 27 17.32 21.84 14.50
CA LYS A 27 17.26 22.36 13.12
C LYS A 27 18.11 21.49 12.19
N VAL A 28 17.44 20.69 11.36
CA VAL A 28 18.06 20.01 10.22
C VAL A 28 18.53 21.10 9.25
N PRO A 29 19.83 21.20 8.90
CA PRO A 29 20.25 22.04 7.78
C PRO A 29 19.42 21.64 6.56
N GLY A 30 18.82 22.61 5.86
CA GLY A 30 18.13 22.32 4.61
C GLY A 30 19.05 21.46 3.74
N TRP A 31 18.58 20.27 3.36
CA TRP A 31 19.34 19.33 2.55
C TRP A 31 19.94 20.11 1.37
N PRO A 32 21.26 20.04 1.09
CA PRO A 32 21.93 21.02 0.23
C PRO A 32 21.36 21.09 -1.19
N PHE A 33 20.54 20.11 -1.57
CA PHE A 33 19.83 20.02 -2.84
C PHE A 33 18.42 20.64 -2.84
N THR A 34 17.76 20.78 -1.69
CA THR A 34 16.35 21.25 -1.59
C THR A 34 16.15 22.72 -1.97
N GLY A 35 17.23 23.52 -2.02
CA GLY A 35 17.20 24.93 -2.44
C GLY A 35 17.85 25.23 -3.80
N MET A 36 18.24 24.21 -4.58
CA MET A 36 19.05 24.43 -5.79
C MET A 36 18.22 24.78 -7.05
N ALA A 37 16.90 24.89 -6.91
CA ALA A 37 15.96 25.03 -8.02
C ALA A 37 16.02 26.33 -8.86
N PRO A 38 16.78 27.40 -8.50
CA PRO A 38 16.99 28.50 -9.45
C PRO A 38 18.46 28.88 -9.78
N TRP A 39 19.47 28.28 -9.15
CA TRP A 39 20.84 28.77 -9.31
C TRP A 39 21.58 28.00 -10.40
N MET A 40 21.77 28.66 -11.54
CA MET A 40 22.86 28.39 -12.45
C MET A 40 24.15 28.35 -11.63
N ILE A 41 24.60 27.15 -11.24
CA ILE A 41 26.01 26.94 -10.93
C ILE A 41 26.75 27.45 -12.16
N ASP A 42 27.78 28.28 -11.96
CA ASP A 42 28.77 28.53 -13.01
C ASP A 42 29.40 27.18 -13.33
N ALA A 43 28.77 26.45 -14.26
CA ALA A 43 29.11 25.08 -14.57
C ALA A 43 30.57 25.03 -15.02
N ASP A 44 31.07 26.08 -15.67
CA ASP A 44 32.43 26.12 -16.20
C ASP A 44 33.49 26.49 -15.16
N GLY A 45 33.12 27.03 -13.98
CA GLY A 45 34.07 27.49 -12.96
C GLY A 45 34.00 26.81 -11.59
N ALA A 46 32.82 26.45 -11.08
CA ALA A 46 32.62 26.12 -9.66
C ALA A 46 31.99 24.74 -9.38
N ALA A 47 31.50 24.05 -10.41
CA ALA A 47 30.79 22.78 -10.24
C ALA A 47 31.66 21.67 -9.61
N ASP A 48 32.93 21.57 -9.99
CA ASP A 48 33.81 20.53 -9.47
C ASP A 48 34.24 20.79 -8.02
N GLU A 49 34.43 22.07 -7.65
CA GLU A 49 34.67 22.47 -6.26
C GLU A 49 33.45 22.20 -5.36
N TRP A 50 32.25 22.48 -5.87
CA TRP A 50 31.00 22.17 -5.17
C TRP A 50 30.81 20.65 -4.98
N VAL A 51 31.00 19.84 -6.04
CA VAL A 51 30.94 18.37 -5.95
C VAL A 51 31.93 17.86 -4.90
N ARG A 52 33.16 18.38 -4.90
CA ARG A 52 34.17 18.04 -3.89
C ARG A 52 33.67 18.37 -2.48
N GLY A 53 33.10 19.55 -2.25
CA GLY A 53 32.56 19.95 -0.95
C GLY A 53 31.45 19.03 -0.43
N VAL A 54 30.57 18.55 -1.32
CA VAL A 54 29.48 17.62 -0.94
C VAL A 54 30.01 16.20 -0.67
N ILE A 55 31.07 15.77 -1.36
CA ILE A 55 31.77 14.50 -1.08
C ILE A 55 32.48 14.57 0.29
N GLU A 56 33.17 15.67 0.58
CA GLU A 56 33.82 15.90 1.87
C GLU A 56 32.79 15.94 3.01
N TRP A 57 31.67 16.63 2.80
CA TRP A 57 30.54 16.64 3.75
C TRP A 57 30.01 15.23 3.99
N ARG A 58 29.82 14.42 2.94
CA ARG A 58 29.37 13.03 3.08
C ARG A 58 30.31 12.23 3.98
N ALA A 59 31.63 12.33 3.75
CA ALA A 59 32.62 11.62 4.54
C ALA A 59 32.61 12.06 6.03
N GLU A 60 32.57 13.37 6.29
CA GLU A 60 32.51 13.92 7.65
C GLU A 60 31.22 13.50 8.36
N HIS A 61 30.08 13.60 7.68
CA HIS A 61 28.78 13.28 8.25
C HIS A 61 28.66 11.81 8.64
N LEU A 62 29.14 10.88 7.79
CA LEU A 62 29.15 9.45 8.10
C LEU A 62 30.00 9.14 9.35
N LEU A 63 31.15 9.80 9.51
CA LEU A 63 31.97 9.69 10.72
C LEU A 63 31.23 10.23 11.95
N ARG A 64 30.59 11.40 11.82
CA ARG A 64 29.87 12.07 12.91
C ARG A 64 28.69 11.26 13.45
N ILE A 65 27.94 10.59 12.57
CA ILE A 65 26.81 9.75 12.97
C ILE A 65 27.25 8.36 13.47
N GLY A 66 28.55 8.05 13.44
CA GLY A 66 29.06 6.73 13.80
C GLY A 66 28.54 5.63 12.86
N PHE A 67 28.51 5.91 11.56
CA PHE A 67 28.00 4.97 10.56
C PHE A 67 28.78 3.65 10.60
N ASP A 68 28.06 2.54 10.70
CA ASP A 68 28.57 1.18 10.64
C ASP A 68 27.93 0.47 9.46
N ASP A 69 28.73 0.12 8.46
CA ASP A 69 28.26 -0.54 7.25
C ASP A 69 28.41 -2.07 7.29
N SER A 70 28.68 -2.65 8.45
CA SER A 70 28.83 -4.11 8.63
C SER A 70 27.66 -4.89 8.04
N LEU A 71 26.43 -4.40 8.24
CA LEU A 71 25.22 -5.03 7.70
C LEU A 71 25.07 -4.87 6.17
N TYR A 72 25.59 -3.81 5.55
CA TYR A 72 25.67 -3.72 4.08
C TYR A 72 26.73 -4.66 3.49
N ARG A 73 27.66 -5.15 4.31
CA ARG A 73 28.70 -6.12 3.89
C ARG A 73 28.32 -7.57 4.21
N ASP A 74 27.22 -7.79 4.93
CA ASP A 74 26.74 -9.13 5.26
C ASP A 74 26.19 -9.83 4.01
N PRO A 75 26.80 -10.93 3.53
CA PRO A 75 26.37 -11.63 2.32
C PRO A 75 24.94 -12.19 2.41
N ARG A 76 24.37 -12.34 3.62
CA ARG A 76 22.97 -12.75 3.82
C ARG A 76 21.99 -11.63 3.45
N LEU A 77 22.43 -10.37 3.43
CA LEU A 77 21.59 -9.19 3.26
C LEU A 77 21.93 -8.36 2.00
N THR A 78 23.00 -8.70 1.26
CA THR A 78 23.43 -7.95 0.07
C THR A 78 22.39 -7.89 -1.05
N TRP A 79 21.45 -8.83 -1.09
CA TRP A 79 20.34 -8.80 -2.05
C TRP A 79 19.52 -7.50 -1.98
N ALA A 80 19.44 -6.85 -0.80
CA ALA A 80 18.72 -5.58 -0.64
C ALA A 80 19.30 -4.45 -1.48
N GLN A 81 20.55 -4.58 -1.94
CA GLN A 81 21.20 -3.58 -2.78
C GLN A 81 20.72 -3.63 -4.24
N ALA A 82 19.94 -4.66 -4.60
CA ALA A 82 19.38 -4.86 -5.93
C ALA A 82 17.85 -5.06 -5.93
N ASN A 83 17.15 -4.58 -4.89
CA ASN A 83 15.68 -4.66 -4.76
C ASN A 83 15.01 -3.41 -5.38
N PHE A 84 14.94 -3.36 -6.70
CA PHE A 84 14.47 -2.18 -7.44
C PHE A 84 12.95 -2.15 -7.63
N VAL A 85 12.30 -3.32 -7.70
CA VAL A 85 10.85 -3.44 -7.80
C VAL A 85 10.32 -4.17 -6.57
N HIS A 86 9.78 -3.39 -5.64
CA HIS A 86 9.05 -3.89 -4.48
C HIS A 86 7.55 -3.82 -4.78
N THR A 87 6.77 -4.85 -4.49
CA THR A 87 5.30 -4.76 -4.56
C THR A 87 4.70 -4.83 -3.17
N LEU A 88 3.60 -4.09 -2.96
CA LEU A 88 2.80 -4.21 -1.76
C LEU A 88 1.51 -4.92 -2.13
N THR A 89 1.37 -6.15 -1.63
CA THR A 89 0.26 -7.03 -1.93
C THR A 89 -0.71 -7.03 -0.76
N MET A 90 -1.90 -6.48 -0.97
CA MET A 90 -3.02 -6.69 -0.07
C MET A 90 -3.39 -8.18 -0.11
N VAL A 91 -3.51 -8.82 1.06
CA VAL A 91 -3.83 -10.25 1.11
C VAL A 91 -5.24 -10.56 0.58
N GLU A 92 -6.10 -9.54 0.49
CA GLU A 92 -7.44 -9.59 -0.11
C GLU A 92 -7.43 -9.61 -1.65
N ASP A 93 -6.26 -9.50 -2.29
CA ASP A 93 -6.18 -9.56 -3.75
C ASP A 93 -6.50 -10.97 -4.27
N ARG A 94 -7.49 -11.06 -5.17
CA ARG A 94 -8.01 -12.31 -5.75
C ARG A 94 -7.01 -13.02 -6.69
N TYR A 95 -5.97 -12.33 -7.14
CA TYR A 95 -4.85 -12.96 -7.83
C TYR A 95 -3.87 -13.61 -6.86
N PHE A 96 -3.79 -13.10 -5.63
CA PHE A 96 -2.94 -13.65 -4.57
C PHE A 96 -3.62 -14.79 -3.80
N TYR A 97 -4.93 -14.67 -3.54
CA TYR A 97 -5.73 -15.70 -2.89
C TYR A 97 -7.04 -15.95 -3.65
N ASP A 98 -7.32 -17.20 -3.98
CA ASP A 98 -8.56 -17.60 -4.63
C ASP A 98 -9.60 -17.98 -3.54
N PRO A 99 -10.60 -17.13 -3.26
CA PRO A 99 -11.61 -17.42 -2.23
C PRO A 99 -12.50 -18.62 -2.56
N GLU A 100 -12.66 -18.96 -3.84
CA GLU A 100 -13.57 -20.00 -4.29
C GLU A 100 -12.87 -21.36 -4.18
N ALA A 101 -11.60 -21.41 -4.59
CA ALA A 101 -10.76 -22.58 -4.39
C ALA A 101 -10.28 -22.71 -2.93
N GLY A 102 -10.25 -21.62 -2.17
CA GLY A 102 -9.76 -21.58 -0.78
C GLY A 102 -8.25 -21.82 -0.68
N ARG A 103 -7.45 -21.19 -1.55
CA ARG A 103 -5.99 -21.40 -1.62
C ARG A 103 -5.25 -20.15 -2.09
N TYR A 104 -4.00 -20.02 -1.67
CA TYR A 104 -3.05 -19.05 -2.22
C TYR A 104 -2.67 -19.40 -3.66
N THR A 105 -2.40 -18.38 -4.46
CA THR A 105 -2.07 -18.48 -5.89
C THR A 105 -0.86 -17.63 -6.25
N VAL A 106 0.24 -17.81 -5.52
CA VAL A 106 1.49 -17.04 -5.68
C VAL A 106 2.01 -17.05 -7.13
N ASP A 107 2.03 -18.20 -7.80
CA ASP A 107 2.46 -18.27 -9.20
C ASP A 107 1.57 -17.45 -10.14
N ARG A 108 0.25 -17.55 -10.00
CA ARG A 108 -0.70 -16.75 -10.81
C ARG A 108 -0.45 -15.26 -10.61
N TYR A 109 -0.23 -14.84 -9.36
CA TYR A 109 0.06 -13.46 -9.03
C TYR A 109 1.36 -13.00 -9.69
N LEU A 110 2.46 -13.74 -9.51
CA LEU A 110 3.76 -13.39 -10.07
C LEU A 110 3.80 -13.44 -11.60
N ASP A 111 3.12 -14.40 -12.22
CA ASP A 111 3.04 -14.51 -13.68
C ASP A 111 2.33 -13.29 -14.29
N ASP A 112 1.30 -12.76 -13.62
CA ASP A 112 0.65 -11.51 -14.02
C ASP A 112 1.61 -10.31 -13.91
N LEU A 113 2.31 -10.16 -12.78
CA LEU A 113 3.26 -9.06 -12.58
C LEU A 113 4.43 -9.11 -13.58
N GLU A 114 4.93 -10.32 -13.86
CA GLU A 114 5.96 -10.58 -14.86
C GLU A 114 5.48 -10.20 -16.26
N ALA A 115 4.28 -10.64 -16.64
CA ALA A 115 3.69 -10.34 -17.94
C ALA A 115 3.43 -8.84 -18.14
N ARG A 116 3.00 -8.11 -17.11
CA ARG A 116 2.64 -6.68 -17.21
C ARG A 116 3.84 -5.75 -17.11
N TYR A 117 4.75 -5.95 -16.15
CA TYR A 117 5.85 -5.01 -15.92
C TYR A 117 7.21 -5.64 -15.58
N GLY A 118 7.41 -6.93 -15.88
CA GLY A 118 8.72 -7.56 -15.83
C GLY A 118 9.15 -8.02 -14.43
N GLY A 119 8.17 -8.30 -13.57
CA GLY A 119 8.36 -9.03 -12.31
C GLY A 119 8.92 -8.17 -11.18
N VAL A 120 8.95 -8.75 -9.99
CA VAL A 120 9.29 -8.07 -8.73
C VAL A 120 10.51 -8.71 -8.08
N ASP A 121 11.29 -7.92 -7.35
CA ASP A 121 12.43 -8.41 -6.58
C ASP A 121 11.99 -8.78 -5.15
N SER A 122 10.94 -8.12 -4.65
CA SER A 122 10.36 -8.41 -3.35
C SER A 122 8.88 -8.05 -3.25
N VAL A 123 8.21 -8.64 -2.26
CA VAL A 123 6.80 -8.41 -1.92
C VAL A 123 6.65 -8.09 -0.44
N LEU A 124 5.76 -7.16 -0.11
CA LEU A 124 5.23 -6.95 1.23
C LEU A 124 3.84 -7.58 1.32
N LEU A 125 3.68 -8.57 2.19
CA LEU A 125 2.38 -9.23 2.44
C LEU A 125 1.57 -8.41 3.45
N TRP A 126 0.63 -7.61 2.96
CA TRP A 126 -0.11 -6.65 3.77
C TRP A 126 -1.44 -7.23 4.30
N TYR A 127 -1.43 -7.70 5.55
CA TYR A 127 -2.58 -8.35 6.20
C TYR A 127 -3.23 -7.56 7.34
N ILE A 128 -2.74 -6.35 7.65
CA ILE A 128 -3.11 -5.60 8.85
C ILE A 128 -4.26 -4.61 8.57
N TYR A 129 -3.97 -3.54 7.84
CA TYR A 129 -4.89 -2.45 7.50
C TYR A 129 -5.54 -2.71 6.13
N PRO A 130 -6.83 -2.41 5.86
CA PRO A 130 -7.75 -1.56 6.61
C PRO A 130 -8.65 -2.23 7.65
N ASN A 131 -8.62 -3.55 7.77
CA ASN A 131 -9.57 -4.23 8.66
C ASN A 131 -9.21 -4.14 10.16
N ILE A 132 -7.96 -3.81 10.52
CA ILE A 132 -7.57 -3.64 11.93
C ILE A 132 -8.40 -2.55 12.62
N GLY A 133 -8.84 -2.83 13.84
CA GLY A 133 -9.70 -1.94 14.62
C GLY A 133 -11.20 -2.22 14.49
N ILE A 134 -11.61 -3.14 13.59
CA ILE A 134 -12.98 -3.67 13.57
C ILE A 134 -13.31 -4.50 14.82
N ASP A 135 -12.30 -5.13 15.39
CA ASP A 135 -12.30 -5.87 16.64
C ASP A 135 -10.92 -5.71 17.32
N ASP A 136 -10.73 -6.38 18.45
CA ASP A 136 -9.53 -6.25 19.27
C ASP A 136 -8.35 -7.12 18.82
N ARG A 137 -8.40 -7.79 17.65
CA ARG A 137 -7.26 -8.52 17.10
C ARG A 137 -6.11 -7.56 16.78
N SER A 138 -4.94 -7.88 17.31
CA SER A 138 -3.70 -7.15 17.03
C SER A 138 -3.14 -7.49 15.65
N GLN A 139 -2.17 -6.71 15.16
CA GLN A 139 -1.50 -7.01 13.90
C GLN A 139 -0.99 -8.47 13.75
N PHE A 140 -0.56 -9.10 14.85
CA PHE A 140 -0.10 -10.49 14.84
C PHE A 140 -1.25 -11.51 14.89
N ASP A 141 -2.37 -11.16 15.52
CA ASP A 141 -3.57 -11.98 15.49
C ASP A 141 -4.14 -12.03 14.06
N LEU A 142 -4.04 -10.93 13.31
CA LEU A 142 -4.41 -10.87 11.90
C LEU A 142 -3.50 -11.75 11.02
N ALA A 143 -2.19 -11.81 11.31
CA ALA A 143 -1.30 -12.77 10.66
C ALA A 143 -1.71 -14.22 10.95
N ALA A 144 -2.07 -14.52 12.20
CA ALA A 144 -2.54 -15.85 12.59
C ALA A 144 -3.93 -16.19 12.01
N ALA A 145 -4.76 -15.18 11.73
CA ALA A 145 -6.10 -15.31 11.15
C ALA A 145 -6.10 -15.51 9.62
N LEU A 146 -4.94 -15.44 8.96
CA LEU A 146 -4.83 -15.80 7.55
C LEU A 146 -5.25 -17.27 7.33
N PRO A 147 -5.81 -17.64 6.16
CA PRO A 147 -6.19 -19.02 5.84
C PRO A 147 -5.06 -20.03 6.08
N GLY A 148 -5.27 -20.99 6.98
CA GLY A 148 -4.24 -21.97 7.38
C GLY A 148 -3.15 -21.44 8.32
N GLY A 149 -3.31 -20.20 8.80
CA GLY A 149 -2.47 -19.53 9.79
C GLY A 149 -1.01 -19.38 9.38
N VAL A 150 -0.14 -19.26 10.38
CA VAL A 150 1.30 -19.03 10.18
C VAL A 150 1.97 -20.17 9.39
N SER A 151 1.45 -21.39 9.47
CA SER A 151 1.98 -22.54 8.70
C SER A 151 1.74 -22.38 7.20
N ALA A 152 0.56 -21.94 6.79
CA ALA A 152 0.29 -21.63 5.39
C ALA A 152 1.06 -20.38 4.93
N LEU A 153 1.20 -19.36 5.78
CA LEU A 153 2.02 -18.19 5.50
C LEU A 153 3.49 -18.57 5.24
N LYS A 154 4.04 -19.55 5.99
CA LYS A 154 5.37 -20.11 5.71
C LYS A 154 5.44 -20.71 4.30
N GLN A 155 4.44 -21.48 3.89
CA GLN A 155 4.40 -22.05 2.54
C GLN A 155 4.31 -20.95 1.48
N VAL A 156 3.51 -19.90 1.69
CA VAL A 156 3.45 -18.73 0.80
C VAL A 156 4.82 -18.08 0.64
N VAL A 157 5.57 -17.88 1.74
CA VAL A 157 6.94 -17.35 1.67
C VAL A 157 7.85 -18.27 0.86
N ALA A 158 7.75 -19.58 1.06
CA ALA A 158 8.52 -20.56 0.29
C ALA A 158 8.15 -20.54 -1.20
N ASP A 159 6.90 -20.32 -1.56
CA ASP A 159 6.45 -20.22 -2.95
C ASP A 159 7.04 -18.97 -3.64
N PHE A 160 7.09 -17.82 -2.95
CA PHE A 160 7.79 -16.63 -3.45
C PHE A 160 9.30 -16.88 -3.60
N HIS A 161 9.93 -17.55 -2.63
CA HIS A 161 11.34 -17.94 -2.71
C HIS A 161 11.63 -18.86 -3.89
N GLY A 162 10.71 -19.77 -4.22
CA GLY A 162 10.79 -20.64 -5.40
C GLY A 162 10.88 -19.87 -6.72
N ARG A 163 10.40 -18.61 -6.73
CA ARG A 163 10.47 -17.68 -7.86
C ARG A 163 11.55 -16.60 -7.68
N GLY A 164 12.39 -16.70 -6.65
CA GLY A 164 13.47 -15.75 -6.38
C GLY A 164 13.00 -14.41 -5.79
N VAL A 165 11.75 -14.32 -5.35
CA VAL A 165 11.15 -13.09 -4.79
C VAL A 165 11.31 -13.07 -3.27
N LYS A 166 11.80 -11.95 -2.73
CA LYS A 166 12.00 -11.76 -1.29
C LYS A 166 10.72 -11.31 -0.59
N VAL A 167 10.52 -11.72 0.66
CA VAL A 167 9.26 -11.43 1.38
C VAL A 167 9.49 -10.55 2.61
N PHE A 168 8.71 -9.47 2.68
CA PHE A 168 8.61 -8.57 3.82
C PHE A 168 7.30 -8.81 4.56
N LEU A 169 7.35 -8.69 5.89
CA LEU A 169 6.17 -8.64 6.76
C LEU A 169 6.01 -7.22 7.33
N PRO A 170 4.77 -6.69 7.43
CA PRO A 170 4.53 -5.36 7.93
C PRO A 170 4.56 -5.30 9.47
N THR A 171 5.00 -4.17 10.01
CA THR A 171 4.85 -3.81 11.43
C THR A 171 4.36 -2.37 11.57
N MET A 172 3.45 -2.13 12.50
CA MET A 172 2.78 -0.83 12.71
C MET A 172 3.15 -0.25 14.09
N PRO A 173 3.77 0.95 14.18
CA PRO A 173 4.11 1.56 15.46
C PRO A 173 2.89 2.10 16.21
N TRP A 174 1.82 2.36 15.47
CA TRP A 174 0.58 2.92 15.98
C TRP A 174 -0.39 1.85 16.50
N ASP A 175 -0.11 0.55 16.34
CA ASP A 175 -0.98 -0.51 16.86
C ASP A 175 -0.83 -0.69 18.39
N ASN A 176 -1.27 0.31 19.14
CA ASN A 176 -1.28 0.31 20.60
C ASN A 176 -2.70 0.40 21.20
N GLY A 177 -3.73 0.33 20.35
CA GLY A 177 -5.15 0.37 20.71
C GLY A 177 -5.88 -0.96 20.55
N THR A 178 -5.28 -1.97 19.90
CA THR A 178 -5.79 -3.36 19.89
C THR A 178 -5.22 -4.16 21.05
N ARG A 179 -5.64 -5.43 21.22
CA ARG A 179 -5.27 -6.27 22.35
C ARG A 179 -3.75 -6.38 22.54
N GLU A 180 -3.33 -6.20 23.79
CA GLU A 180 -1.92 -6.32 24.20
C GLU A 180 -1.36 -7.72 24.00
N GLY A 181 -0.13 -7.79 23.48
CA GLY A 181 0.66 -9.01 23.42
C GLY A 181 1.43 -9.29 24.71
N ALA A 182 1.87 -10.55 24.88
CA ALA A 182 2.67 -10.96 26.05
C ALA A 182 4.15 -10.52 25.98
N ALA A 183 4.59 -9.98 24.84
CA ALA A 183 5.96 -9.54 24.59
C ALA A 183 5.97 -8.28 23.71
N PRO A 184 7.05 -7.50 23.70
CA PRO A 184 7.20 -6.36 22.79
C PRO A 184 7.13 -6.76 21.32
N ASP A 185 6.73 -5.84 20.46
CA ASP A 185 6.51 -6.12 19.04
C ASP A 185 7.76 -6.65 18.32
N TRP A 186 8.96 -6.20 18.70
CA TRP A 186 10.20 -6.70 18.08
C TRP A 186 10.45 -8.19 18.38
N GLU A 187 10.08 -8.70 19.56
CA GLU A 187 10.21 -10.12 19.88
C GLU A 187 9.16 -10.94 19.12
N ARG A 188 7.90 -10.47 19.11
CA ARG A 188 6.80 -11.13 18.42
C ARG A 188 7.01 -11.16 16.90
N MET A 189 7.54 -10.08 16.34
CA MET A 189 7.88 -10.01 14.92
C MET A 189 9.04 -10.93 14.59
N ALA A 190 10.05 -11.01 15.47
CA ALA A 190 11.15 -11.94 15.29
C ALA A 190 10.70 -13.41 15.35
N ASP A 191 9.74 -13.75 16.22
CA ASP A 191 9.09 -15.07 16.24
C ASP A 191 8.33 -15.36 14.93
N LEU A 192 7.56 -14.39 14.42
CA LEU A 192 6.82 -14.53 13.16
C LEU A 192 7.76 -14.67 11.95
N VAL A 193 8.83 -13.88 11.89
CA VAL A 193 9.89 -14.00 10.88
C VAL A 193 10.54 -15.39 10.95
N ALA A 194 10.87 -15.87 12.14
CA ALA A 194 11.45 -17.20 12.32
C ALA A 194 10.48 -18.33 11.93
N ALA A 195 9.19 -18.15 12.18
CA ALA A 195 8.17 -19.12 11.82
C ALA A 195 7.91 -19.19 10.30
N THR A 196 8.03 -18.05 9.60
CA THR A 196 7.67 -17.93 8.18
C THR A 196 8.86 -17.93 7.23
N ASP A 197 10.08 -17.78 7.74
CA ASP A 197 11.30 -17.60 6.94
C ASP A 197 11.31 -16.33 6.07
N ALA A 198 10.57 -15.27 6.47
CA ALA A 198 10.61 -13.97 5.80
C ALA A 198 12.02 -13.33 5.78
N ASP A 199 12.29 -12.49 4.78
CA ASP A 199 13.59 -11.86 4.53
C ASP A 199 13.70 -10.43 5.10
N GLY A 200 12.56 -9.77 5.32
CA GLY A 200 12.52 -8.37 5.71
C GLY A 200 11.32 -7.99 6.57
N ILE A 201 11.42 -6.81 7.18
CA ILE A 201 10.34 -6.18 7.95
C ILE A 201 10.11 -4.78 7.39
N ASN A 202 8.91 -4.52 6.90
CA ASN A 202 8.50 -3.18 6.47
C ASN A 202 7.86 -2.44 7.65
N GLY A 203 8.42 -1.28 7.99
CA GLY A 203 7.90 -0.42 9.04
C GLY A 203 7.06 0.72 8.46
N ASP A 204 5.75 0.52 8.38
CA ASP A 204 4.81 1.56 7.95
C ASP A 204 4.70 2.64 9.02
N THR A 205 4.75 3.92 8.62
CA THR A 205 4.84 5.11 9.50
C THR A 205 6.03 5.16 10.46
N TYR A 206 6.90 4.13 10.49
CA TYR A 206 8.18 4.24 11.18
C TYR A 206 9.09 5.20 10.43
N SER A 207 9.52 6.26 11.11
CA SER A 207 10.61 7.10 10.58
C SER A 207 11.93 6.33 10.45
N GLY A 208 12.14 5.34 11.32
CA GLY A 208 13.19 4.35 11.27
C GLY A 208 12.77 3.15 12.11
N VAL A 209 12.91 1.92 11.60
CA VAL A 209 12.57 0.74 12.39
C VAL A 209 13.63 0.60 13.50
N PRO A 210 13.25 0.41 14.77
CA PRO A 210 14.20 0.30 15.87
C PRO A 210 15.17 -0.87 15.67
N ARG A 211 16.44 -0.67 16.07
CA ARG A 211 17.50 -1.70 16.00
C ARG A 211 17.11 -3.01 16.72
N ALA A 212 16.25 -2.92 17.74
CA ALA A 212 15.75 -4.07 18.49
C ALA A 212 15.09 -5.14 17.60
N PHE A 213 14.43 -4.77 16.50
CA PHE A 213 13.86 -5.72 15.55
C PHE A 213 14.94 -6.59 14.91
N HIS A 214 15.98 -5.97 14.35
CA HIS A 214 17.10 -6.72 13.76
C HIS A 214 17.81 -7.59 14.80
N VAL A 215 18.09 -7.07 16.00
CA VAL A 215 18.74 -7.83 17.08
C VAL A 215 17.93 -9.05 17.50
N ALA A 216 16.61 -8.90 17.66
CA ALA A 216 15.72 -10.00 18.04
C ALA A 216 15.63 -11.08 16.95
N CYS A 217 15.66 -10.68 15.67
CA CYS A 217 15.65 -11.63 14.54
C CYS A 217 17.01 -12.35 14.41
N GLU A 218 18.13 -11.65 14.56
CA GLU A 218 19.47 -12.27 14.54
C GLU A 218 19.65 -13.26 15.70
N ALA A 219 19.09 -12.97 16.87
CA ALA A 219 19.10 -13.90 18.02
C ALA A 219 18.36 -15.23 17.73
N ARG A 220 17.48 -15.25 16.72
CA ARG A 220 16.77 -16.44 16.22
C ARG A 220 17.43 -17.03 14.96
N GLY A 221 18.63 -16.56 14.60
CA GLY A 221 19.35 -17.01 13.40
C GLY A 221 18.76 -16.52 12.09
N ARG A 222 17.94 -15.46 12.13
CA ARG A 222 17.22 -14.90 10.98
C ARG A 222 17.55 -13.43 10.80
N PRO A 223 18.73 -13.05 10.26
CA PRO A 223 18.99 -11.66 9.90
C PRO A 223 17.93 -11.19 8.89
N VAL A 224 17.45 -9.95 9.05
CA VAL A 224 16.45 -9.36 8.18
C VAL A 224 16.85 -7.97 7.70
N VAL A 225 16.31 -7.60 6.55
CA VAL A 225 16.33 -6.23 6.03
C VAL A 225 15.19 -5.44 6.66
N LEU A 226 15.52 -4.36 7.38
CA LEU A 226 14.51 -3.41 7.85
C LEU A 226 14.29 -2.29 6.82
N GLN A 227 13.02 -2.00 6.52
CA GLN A 227 12.60 -1.01 5.53
C GLN A 227 11.54 -0.05 6.14
N PRO A 228 11.93 1.08 6.75
CA PRO A 228 11.01 2.09 7.27
C PRO A 228 10.47 3.00 6.16
N GLU A 229 9.39 3.73 6.45
CA GLU A 229 8.84 4.81 5.60
C GLU A 229 9.77 6.05 5.52
N SER A 230 10.91 6.03 6.23
CA SER A 230 11.99 7.02 6.16
C SER A 230 11.50 8.46 6.06
N THR A 231 11.01 8.98 7.18
CA THR A 231 10.77 10.43 7.33
C THR A 231 12.02 11.12 7.88
N ALA A 232 12.11 12.44 7.71
CA ALA A 232 13.25 13.24 8.20
C ALA A 232 13.47 13.17 9.74
N GLN A 233 12.58 12.52 10.49
CA GLN A 233 12.57 12.52 11.96
C GLN A 233 13.52 11.51 12.61
N ALA A 234 13.85 10.38 11.97
CA ALA A 234 14.67 9.33 12.61
C ALA A 234 16.17 9.65 12.68
N GLY A 235 16.66 10.62 11.90
CA GLY A 235 18.06 11.03 11.82
C GLY A 235 18.98 9.96 11.18
N ASP A 236 19.99 10.37 10.41
CA ASP A 236 20.66 9.47 9.45
C ASP A 236 21.42 8.26 10.05
N HIS A 237 21.68 8.25 11.36
CA HIS A 237 22.34 7.14 12.06
C HIS A 237 21.61 5.79 11.92
N HIS A 238 20.30 5.80 11.62
CA HIS A 238 19.54 4.58 11.38
C HIS A 238 20.04 3.78 10.15
N LEU A 239 20.81 4.41 9.25
CA LEU A 239 21.43 3.77 8.09
C LEU A 239 22.27 2.55 8.48
N SER A 240 22.84 2.51 9.68
CA SER A 240 23.66 1.39 10.15
C SER A 240 22.87 0.10 10.38
N TRP A 241 21.53 0.14 10.43
CA TRP A 241 20.70 -1.07 10.61
C TRP A 241 19.40 -1.13 9.80
N ASN A 242 18.94 -0.02 9.22
CA ASN A 242 17.89 0.00 8.20
C ASN A 242 18.57 0.01 6.83
N LEU A 243 18.67 -1.15 6.18
CA LEU A 243 19.41 -1.31 4.91
C LEU A 243 18.61 -0.89 3.68
N GLN A 244 17.31 -0.65 3.85
CA GLN A 244 16.43 -0.08 2.85
C GLN A 244 15.53 0.94 3.49
N SER A 245 14.78 1.67 2.65
CA SER A 245 13.63 2.44 3.07
C SER A 245 12.61 2.50 1.94
N TRP A 246 11.42 2.99 2.25
CA TRP A 246 10.47 3.43 1.26
C TRP A 246 10.10 4.89 1.55
N THR A 247 9.62 5.60 0.54
CA THR A 247 9.26 7.01 0.71
C THR A 247 8.05 7.38 -0.12
N LYS A 248 7.27 8.34 0.34
CA LYS A 248 6.08 8.83 -0.35
C LYS A 248 6.44 9.91 -1.36
N ARG A 249 5.65 10.00 -2.44
CA ARG A 249 5.56 11.07 -3.46
C ARG A 249 6.77 12.02 -3.54
N VAL A 250 7.49 11.95 -4.65
CA VAL A 250 8.57 12.89 -4.94
C VAL A 250 8.05 14.24 -5.45
N PRO A 251 8.77 15.36 -5.22
CA PRO A 251 8.44 16.66 -5.82
C PRO A 251 8.38 16.56 -7.35
N ASP A 252 7.39 17.21 -7.96
CA ASP A 252 7.26 17.32 -9.41
C ASP A 252 7.91 18.61 -9.90
N GLU A 253 9.25 18.63 -9.85
CA GLU A 253 10.07 19.79 -10.21
C GLU A 253 10.84 19.52 -11.50
N THR A 254 11.15 20.55 -12.28
CA THR A 254 11.93 20.39 -13.52
C THR A 254 13.31 19.79 -13.26
N ILE A 255 13.95 20.15 -12.14
CA ILE A 255 15.24 19.59 -11.74
C ILE A 255 14.96 18.41 -10.82
N PRO A 256 15.36 17.16 -11.18
CA PRO A 256 15.13 16.00 -10.33
C PRO A 256 15.90 16.14 -9.01
N THR A 257 15.32 15.72 -7.88
CA THR A 257 15.98 15.84 -6.58
C THR A 257 16.94 14.67 -6.33
N VAL A 258 18.05 14.94 -5.65
CA VAL A 258 18.98 13.89 -5.17
C VAL A 258 18.53 13.35 -3.82
N ILE A 259 18.31 12.04 -3.76
CA ILE A 259 17.88 11.36 -2.52
C ILE A 259 19.04 11.24 -1.53
N LYS A 260 18.84 11.85 -0.36
CA LYS A 260 19.83 11.94 0.72
C LYS A 260 20.42 10.62 1.15
N LEU A 261 19.57 9.66 1.50
CA LEU A 261 20.04 8.41 2.08
C LEU A 261 20.84 7.59 1.07
N LYS A 262 20.40 7.59 -0.20
CA LYS A 262 21.16 7.01 -1.32
C LYS A 262 22.49 7.71 -1.53
N TRP A 263 22.54 9.04 -1.37
CA TRP A 263 23.80 9.77 -1.49
C TRP A 263 24.78 9.42 -0.37
N LEU A 264 24.30 9.37 0.88
CA LEU A 264 25.11 9.00 2.03
C LEU A 264 25.66 7.58 1.91
N GLU A 265 24.79 6.63 1.56
CA GLU A 265 25.13 5.23 1.36
C GLU A 265 24.50 4.71 0.04
N PRO A 266 25.25 4.68 -1.07
CA PRO A 266 24.77 4.22 -2.38
C PRO A 266 24.24 2.79 -2.40
N ARG A 267 24.62 1.94 -1.45
CA ARG A 267 24.04 0.59 -1.32
C ARG A 267 22.64 0.60 -0.71
N HIS A 268 22.23 1.70 -0.07
CA HIS A 268 20.90 1.85 0.50
C HIS A 268 19.86 2.11 -0.61
N ILE A 269 18.96 1.14 -0.82
CA ILE A 269 17.88 1.27 -1.79
C ILE A 269 16.64 1.87 -1.12
N ILE A 270 16.10 2.91 -1.75
CA ILE A 270 14.84 3.53 -1.38
C ILE A 270 13.80 3.15 -2.42
N ASN A 271 12.67 2.58 -2.02
CA ASN A 271 11.56 2.33 -2.95
C ASN A 271 10.58 3.51 -2.90
N ILE A 272 10.47 4.26 -4.00
CA ILE A 272 9.51 5.37 -4.10
C ILE A 272 8.09 4.80 -4.23
N GLU A 273 7.17 5.34 -3.45
CA GLU A 273 5.77 4.96 -3.42
C GLU A 273 4.88 6.17 -3.74
N ASN A 274 3.98 6.00 -4.72
CA ASN A 274 2.98 7.01 -5.08
C ASN A 274 1.67 6.32 -5.53
N ARG A 275 1.04 5.63 -4.58
CA ARG A 275 -0.15 4.78 -4.73
C ARG A 275 -1.37 5.50 -5.28
N TRP A 276 -1.40 6.83 -5.22
CA TRP A 276 -2.51 7.64 -5.73
C TRP A 276 -2.26 8.19 -7.14
N SER A 277 -1.03 8.08 -7.65
CA SER A 277 -0.72 8.60 -8.99
C SER A 277 -1.34 7.73 -10.08
N ARG A 278 -1.90 8.39 -11.09
CA ARG A 278 -2.38 7.77 -12.34
C ARG A 278 -1.40 7.97 -13.51
N ASN A 279 -0.30 8.67 -13.26
CA ASN A 279 0.82 8.84 -14.17
C ASN A 279 2.12 8.78 -13.38
N ARG A 280 2.87 7.70 -13.54
CA ARG A 280 4.07 7.42 -12.72
C ARG A 280 5.36 7.87 -13.38
N THR A 281 5.28 8.64 -14.48
CA THR A 281 6.47 9.09 -15.23
C THR A 281 7.47 9.84 -14.36
N ASN A 282 6.99 10.81 -13.56
CA ASN A 282 7.88 11.58 -12.68
C ASN A 282 8.56 10.68 -11.65
N ASP A 283 7.81 9.76 -11.02
CA ASP A 283 8.34 8.87 -10.00
C ASP A 283 9.38 7.89 -10.59
N LEU A 284 9.10 7.32 -11.76
CA LEU A 284 10.00 6.40 -12.46
C LEU A 284 11.26 7.11 -12.97
N GLN A 285 11.14 8.36 -13.45
CA GLN A 285 12.30 9.20 -13.76
C GLN A 285 13.14 9.47 -12.52
N HIS A 286 12.51 9.74 -11.38
CA HIS A 286 13.19 9.98 -10.12
C HIS A 286 13.93 8.72 -9.63
N ALA A 287 13.30 7.55 -9.75
CA ALA A 287 13.88 6.26 -9.44
C ALA A 287 15.11 5.97 -10.32
N PHE A 288 14.98 6.20 -11.64
CA PHE A 288 16.05 5.95 -12.60
C PHE A 288 17.22 6.93 -12.47
N PHE A 289 16.95 8.21 -12.23
CA PHE A 289 17.97 9.24 -12.01
C PHE A 289 18.78 8.99 -10.73
N ASN A 290 18.14 8.51 -9.67
CA ASN A 290 18.80 8.25 -8.38
C ASN A 290 19.32 6.81 -8.22
N GLY A 291 19.08 5.90 -9.18
CA GLY A 291 19.49 4.50 -9.04
C GLY A 291 18.82 3.80 -7.84
N ILE A 292 17.53 4.10 -7.63
CA ILE A 292 16.71 3.57 -6.53
C ILE A 292 15.47 2.86 -7.08
N GLY A 293 14.68 2.23 -6.20
CA GLY A 293 13.55 1.41 -6.62
C GLY A 293 12.20 2.13 -6.62
N TYR A 294 11.16 1.38 -6.99
CA TYR A 294 9.75 1.79 -6.96
C TYR A 294 8.92 0.74 -6.20
N VAL A 295 7.87 1.21 -5.50
CA VAL A 295 6.84 0.36 -4.90
C VAL A 295 5.67 0.24 -5.87
N ALA A 296 5.56 -0.89 -6.55
CA ALA A 296 4.42 -1.23 -7.39
C ALA A 296 3.21 -1.61 -6.52
N TRP A 297 2.43 -0.62 -6.11
CA TRP A 297 1.23 -0.77 -5.30
C TRP A 297 -0.02 -0.48 -6.14
N GLU A 298 -0.76 -1.54 -6.50
CA GLU A 298 -1.95 -1.45 -7.36
C GLU A 298 -3.25 -1.64 -6.56
N ASN A 299 -3.32 -2.61 -5.65
CA ASN A 299 -4.46 -2.75 -4.74
C ASN A 299 -4.28 -1.87 -3.51
N VAL A 300 -4.77 -0.64 -3.57
CA VAL A 300 -4.61 0.38 -2.52
C VAL A 300 -5.82 0.34 -1.60
N PHE A 301 -5.81 -0.53 -0.60
CA PHE A 301 -6.92 -0.68 0.36
C PHE A 301 -8.26 -0.96 -0.34
N GLY A 302 -8.23 -1.79 -1.38
CA GLY A 302 -9.40 -2.12 -2.20
C GLY A 302 -9.80 -1.04 -3.21
N PHE A 303 -8.97 -0.01 -3.42
CA PHE A 303 -8.98 0.80 -4.64
C PHE A 303 -7.94 0.25 -5.61
N ILE A 304 -8.39 -0.21 -6.77
CA ILE A 304 -7.48 -0.79 -7.77
C ILE A 304 -6.93 0.32 -8.68
N ASN A 305 -5.68 0.69 -8.45
CA ASN A 305 -4.92 1.68 -9.20
C ASN A 305 -3.85 1.02 -10.09
N THR A 306 -4.31 0.16 -10.99
CA THR A 306 -3.47 -0.57 -11.95
C THR A 306 -2.60 0.37 -12.77
N PHE A 307 -1.38 -0.07 -13.07
CA PHE A 307 -0.47 0.64 -13.96
C PHE A 307 -1.09 0.77 -15.35
N THR A 308 -0.91 1.94 -15.96
CA THR A 308 -1.18 2.09 -17.38
C THR A 308 -0.19 1.27 -18.19
N GLU A 309 -0.53 0.90 -19.45
CA GLU A 309 0.41 0.18 -20.32
C GLU A 309 1.77 0.89 -20.42
N ARG A 310 1.74 2.23 -20.50
CA ARG A 310 2.94 3.05 -20.58
C ARG A 310 3.75 2.99 -19.29
N ASP A 311 3.12 3.14 -18.13
CA ASP A 311 3.83 3.08 -16.84
C ASP A 311 4.41 1.67 -16.60
N ALA A 312 3.67 0.63 -16.95
CA ALA A 312 4.09 -0.77 -16.80
C ALA A 312 5.31 -1.09 -17.67
N GLU A 313 5.29 -0.68 -18.94
CA GLU A 313 6.44 -0.83 -19.84
C GLU A 313 7.63 0.04 -19.40
N THR A 314 7.37 1.23 -18.85
CA THR A 314 8.44 2.10 -18.34
C THR A 314 9.14 1.46 -17.14
N LEU A 315 8.38 0.94 -16.17
CA LEU A 315 8.93 0.22 -15.02
C LEU A 315 9.72 -1.01 -15.47
N ARG A 316 9.21 -1.79 -16.43
CA ARG A 316 9.90 -2.94 -17.02
C ARG A 316 11.29 -2.57 -17.52
N ARG A 317 11.40 -1.53 -18.36
CA ARG A 317 12.68 -1.09 -18.93
C ARG A 317 13.63 -0.54 -17.87
N VAL A 318 13.11 0.31 -16.98
CA VAL A 318 13.88 0.89 -15.86
C VAL A 318 14.46 -0.22 -14.99
N ALA A 319 13.63 -1.16 -14.54
CA ALA A 319 14.05 -2.28 -13.70
C ALA A 319 15.05 -3.20 -14.42
N THR A 320 14.86 -3.44 -15.72
CA THR A 320 15.78 -4.26 -16.53
C THR A 320 17.18 -3.65 -16.55
N VAL A 321 17.29 -2.34 -16.77
CA VAL A 321 18.59 -1.62 -16.71
C VAL A 321 19.15 -1.66 -15.30
N GLN A 322 18.32 -1.37 -14.28
CA GLN A 322 18.79 -1.32 -12.89
C GLN A 322 19.32 -2.67 -12.39
N ARG A 323 18.63 -3.77 -12.69
CA ARG A 323 19.07 -5.14 -12.35
C ARG A 323 20.39 -5.50 -13.04
N ALA A 324 20.54 -5.16 -14.33
CA ALA A 324 21.74 -5.46 -15.10
C ALA A 324 23.00 -4.70 -14.61
N PHE A 325 22.80 -3.52 -14.02
CA PHE A 325 23.88 -2.63 -13.59
C PHE A 325 23.80 -2.27 -12.10
N ALA A 326 23.27 -3.18 -11.28
CA ALA A 326 23.10 -2.96 -9.84
C ALA A 326 24.44 -2.58 -9.17
N ALA A 327 25.54 -3.23 -9.57
CA ALA A 327 26.87 -2.97 -9.04
C ALA A 327 27.35 -1.53 -9.29
N GLU A 328 27.09 -0.97 -10.48
CA GLU A 328 27.38 0.43 -10.79
C GLU A 328 26.46 1.37 -9.99
N LEU A 329 25.17 1.06 -9.91
CA LEU A 329 24.18 1.88 -9.20
C LEU A 329 24.39 1.94 -7.68
N THR A 330 25.13 0.98 -7.13
CA THR A 330 25.49 0.93 -5.70
C THR A 330 26.95 1.32 -5.45
N GLY A 331 27.66 1.79 -6.48
CA GLY A 331 29.04 2.23 -6.39
C GLY A 331 29.20 3.49 -5.52
N PRO A 332 30.31 3.62 -4.78
CA PRO A 332 30.52 4.75 -3.87
C PRO A 332 30.72 6.08 -4.61
N ASP A 333 31.11 6.03 -5.89
CA ASP A 333 31.52 7.18 -6.71
C ASP A 333 30.38 7.74 -7.57
N TRP A 334 29.12 7.45 -7.23
CA TRP A 334 27.95 8.05 -7.87
C TRP A 334 28.10 9.58 -7.92
N ARG A 335 27.82 10.16 -9.09
CA ARG A 335 27.74 11.60 -9.29
C ARG A 335 26.41 11.97 -9.95
N PRO A 336 25.47 12.60 -9.24
CA PRO A 336 24.28 13.18 -9.85
C PRO A 336 24.63 14.44 -10.63
N TYR A 337 23.76 14.81 -11.58
CA TYR A 337 23.91 15.98 -12.45
C TYR A 337 25.21 15.99 -13.25
N GLU A 338 25.55 14.85 -13.87
CA GLU A 338 26.60 14.80 -14.88
C GLU A 338 26.29 15.82 -15.99
N ARG A 339 27.31 16.56 -16.45
CA ARG A 339 27.11 17.66 -17.40
C ARG A 339 26.58 17.12 -18.73
N THR A 340 25.43 17.63 -19.13
CA THR A 340 24.77 17.33 -20.40
C THR A 340 25.02 18.46 -21.41
N ARG A 341 24.97 18.12 -22.69
CA ARG A 341 25.11 19.08 -23.81
C ARG A 341 23.77 19.76 -24.17
N GLN A 342 22.66 19.21 -23.69
CA GLN A 342 21.29 19.62 -24.04
C GLN A 342 20.54 20.11 -22.80
N ILE A 343 19.81 21.23 -22.94
CA ILE A 343 18.99 21.78 -21.86
C ILE A 343 17.78 20.88 -21.60
N GLY A 344 17.49 20.59 -20.33
CA GLY A 344 16.35 19.74 -19.92
C GLY A 344 16.65 18.24 -19.92
N ILE A 345 17.85 17.84 -20.34
CA ILE A 345 18.39 16.50 -20.08
C ILE A 345 19.17 16.54 -18.78
N PHE A 346 18.81 15.65 -17.86
CA PHE A 346 19.53 15.43 -16.60
C PHE A 346 20.14 14.04 -16.60
N ALA A 347 21.37 13.92 -16.11
CA ALA A 347 22.10 12.67 -16.10
C ALA A 347 22.73 12.37 -14.75
N SER A 348 22.80 11.08 -14.40
CA SER A 348 23.62 10.56 -13.29
C SER A 348 24.72 9.69 -13.84
N ARG A 349 25.94 9.85 -13.32
CA ARG A 349 27.10 9.03 -13.65
C ARG A 349 27.37 8.02 -12.54
N TRP A 350 27.55 6.77 -12.94
CA TRP A 350 27.74 5.61 -12.07
C TRP A 350 29.05 4.90 -12.44
N PRO A 351 30.18 5.30 -11.85
CA PRO A 351 31.47 4.66 -12.10
C PRO A 351 31.52 3.27 -11.45
N GLY A 352 31.92 2.28 -12.24
CA GLY A 352 32.38 0.97 -11.79
C GLY A 352 33.88 0.80 -12.05
N GLN A 353 34.42 -0.40 -11.80
CA GLN A 353 35.85 -0.65 -11.97
C GLN A 353 36.31 -0.57 -13.44
N GLN A 354 35.59 -1.25 -14.33
CA GLN A 354 35.89 -1.30 -15.77
C GLN A 354 34.77 -0.76 -16.65
N ARG A 355 33.65 -0.39 -16.04
CA ARG A 355 32.45 0.11 -16.70
C ARG A 355 32.06 1.45 -16.10
N THR A 356 31.42 2.31 -16.89
CA THR A 356 30.72 3.50 -16.38
C THR A 356 29.36 3.56 -17.02
N LEU A 357 28.32 3.58 -16.20
CA LEU A 357 26.93 3.78 -16.64
C LEU A 357 26.55 5.24 -16.48
N TRP A 358 25.79 5.76 -17.44
CA TRP A 358 25.07 7.01 -17.32
C TRP A 358 23.57 6.74 -17.47
N THR A 359 22.76 7.19 -16.53
CA THR A 359 21.29 7.23 -16.67
C THR A 359 20.86 8.65 -16.98
N LEU A 360 19.92 8.82 -17.90
CA LEU A 360 19.47 10.11 -18.42
C LEU A 360 17.94 10.16 -18.38
N ILE A 361 17.41 11.34 -18.09
CA ILE A 361 15.99 11.65 -18.19
C ILE A 361 15.78 12.94 -18.98
N ASN A 362 14.74 12.97 -19.82
CA ASN A 362 14.30 14.18 -20.49
C ASN A 362 13.13 14.77 -19.72
N ARG A 363 13.25 16.03 -19.30
CA ARG A 363 12.19 16.75 -18.58
C ARG A 363 11.33 17.63 -19.49
N GLN A 364 11.63 17.66 -20.79
CA GLN A 364 10.86 18.39 -21.79
C GLN A 364 9.64 17.60 -22.29
N GLU A 365 8.63 18.34 -22.75
CA GLU A 365 7.42 17.80 -23.40
C GLU A 365 7.66 17.37 -24.87
N TYR A 366 8.88 17.50 -25.37
CA TYR A 366 9.27 17.14 -26.74
C TYR A 366 10.54 16.27 -26.74
N PRO A 367 10.75 15.44 -27.79
CA PRO A 367 11.96 14.65 -27.90
C PRO A 367 13.20 15.52 -28.12
N ILE A 368 14.33 15.08 -27.58
CA ILE A 368 15.65 15.71 -27.79
C ILE A 368 16.54 14.72 -28.55
N GLU A 369 17.21 15.18 -29.59
CA GLU A 369 18.06 14.38 -30.47
C GLU A 369 19.49 14.93 -30.53
N GLY A 370 20.43 14.07 -30.95
CA GLY A 370 21.83 14.46 -31.17
C GLY A 370 22.72 14.22 -29.95
N GLU A 371 23.73 15.07 -29.78
CA GLU A 371 24.79 14.93 -28.79
C GLU A 371 24.25 15.20 -27.38
N GLN A 372 24.35 14.21 -26.49
CA GLN A 372 23.80 14.27 -25.13
C GLN A 372 24.90 14.47 -24.08
N LEU A 373 25.99 13.71 -24.18
CA LEU A 373 27.10 13.73 -23.22
C LEU A 373 28.44 13.86 -23.94
N ALA A 374 29.40 14.49 -23.27
CA ALA A 374 30.81 14.39 -23.62
C ALA A 374 31.55 13.80 -22.42
N VAL A 375 32.06 12.58 -22.55
CA VAL A 375 32.66 11.83 -21.43
C VAL A 375 34.14 11.57 -21.69
N PRO A 376 34.98 11.36 -20.65
CA PRO A 376 36.36 10.96 -20.85
C PRO A 376 36.46 9.70 -21.74
N HIS A 377 37.36 9.72 -22.71
CA HIS A 377 37.62 8.61 -23.61
C HIS A 377 38.94 7.93 -23.28
N ILE A 378 38.91 6.59 -23.29
CA ILE A 378 40.10 5.75 -23.22
C ILE A 378 40.07 4.86 -24.46
N GLU A 379 41.19 4.79 -25.17
CA GLU A 379 41.32 3.95 -26.36
C GLU A 379 40.95 2.49 -26.05
N GLY A 380 40.21 1.85 -26.97
CA GLY A 380 39.71 0.49 -26.78
C GLY A 380 38.41 0.37 -25.96
N THR A 381 37.85 1.47 -25.47
CA THR A 381 36.54 1.45 -24.79
C THR A 381 35.40 1.19 -25.78
N ALA A 382 34.54 0.22 -25.48
CA ALA A 382 33.29 0.00 -26.20
C ALA A 382 32.17 0.86 -25.60
N TYR A 383 31.29 1.40 -26.44
CA TYR A 383 30.18 2.25 -26.02
C TYR A 383 28.85 1.67 -26.47
N TYR A 384 27.85 1.78 -25.60
CA TYR A 384 26.51 1.25 -25.85
C TYR A 384 25.46 2.28 -25.44
N ASP A 385 24.39 2.37 -26.22
CA ASP A 385 23.09 2.86 -25.78
C ASP A 385 22.33 1.66 -25.22
N VAL A 386 22.40 1.51 -23.91
CA VAL A 386 21.81 0.36 -23.20
C VAL A 386 20.31 0.51 -23.00
N TRP A 387 19.77 1.72 -23.16
CA TRP A 387 18.32 1.93 -23.16
C TRP A 387 17.68 1.42 -24.46
N ASN A 388 18.33 1.66 -25.60
CA ASN A 388 17.86 1.18 -26.90
C ASN A 388 18.50 -0.17 -27.34
N GLY A 389 19.36 -0.76 -26.51
CA GLY A 389 19.93 -2.08 -26.72
C GLY A 389 20.89 -2.19 -27.91
N GLN A 390 21.71 -1.16 -28.15
CA GLN A 390 22.59 -1.10 -29.32
C GLN A 390 24.00 -0.58 -29.01
N PRO A 391 25.05 -1.11 -29.68
CA PRO A 391 26.36 -0.49 -29.66
C PRO A 391 26.31 0.87 -30.37
N ILE A 392 27.11 1.82 -29.90
CA ILE A 392 27.26 3.15 -30.52
C ILE A 392 28.72 3.43 -30.80
N ALA A 393 28.98 4.10 -31.92
CA ALA A 393 30.30 4.62 -32.26
C ALA A 393 30.32 6.12 -31.91
N PRO A 394 30.87 6.52 -30.75
CA PRO A 394 30.87 7.93 -30.37
C PRO A 394 31.84 8.71 -31.25
N ARG A 395 31.56 10.00 -31.40
CA ARG A 395 32.49 10.93 -32.05
C ARG A 395 33.60 11.25 -31.06
N ILE A 396 34.85 10.95 -31.40
CA ILE A 396 35.99 11.23 -30.52
C ILE A 396 36.52 12.64 -30.82
N GLU A 397 36.58 13.49 -29.80
CA GLU A 397 37.16 14.83 -29.83
C GLU A 397 38.25 14.94 -28.76
N GLY A 398 39.53 14.82 -29.16
CA GLY A 398 40.64 14.83 -28.22
C GLY A 398 40.57 13.64 -27.26
N ASP A 399 40.48 13.94 -25.96
CA ASP A 399 40.35 12.96 -24.88
C ASP A 399 38.89 12.67 -24.49
N ARG A 400 37.91 13.08 -25.31
CA ARG A 400 36.48 12.90 -25.02
C ARG A 400 35.75 12.09 -26.09
N ALA A 401 34.80 11.29 -25.64
CA ALA A 401 33.81 10.60 -26.46
C ALA A 401 32.48 11.36 -26.37
N ILE A 402 31.95 11.78 -27.52
CA ILE A 402 30.67 12.45 -27.63
C ILE A 402 29.59 11.39 -27.90
N LEU A 403 28.69 11.21 -26.95
CA LEU A 403 27.63 10.21 -26.97
C LEU A 403 26.33 10.87 -27.45
N SER A 404 25.70 10.27 -28.46
CA SER A 404 24.49 10.78 -29.08
C SER A 404 23.35 9.77 -29.00
N ALA A 405 22.15 10.27 -28.72
CA ALA A 405 20.91 9.48 -28.76
C ALA A 405 19.70 10.41 -28.95
N ARG A 406 18.59 9.80 -29.34
CA ARG A 406 17.24 10.39 -29.24
C ARG A 406 16.63 9.98 -27.91
N ILE A 407 16.15 10.94 -27.13
CA ILE A 407 15.41 10.71 -25.88
C ILE A 407 14.00 11.27 -26.08
N GLU A 408 12.98 10.42 -25.92
CA GLU A 408 11.57 10.81 -26.07
C GLU A 408 11.16 11.95 -25.10
N ALA A 409 10.05 12.63 -25.38
CA ALA A 409 9.42 13.55 -24.44
C ALA A 409 9.12 12.84 -23.11
N HIS A 410 9.48 13.45 -21.98
CA HIS A 410 9.44 12.80 -20.66
C HIS A 410 10.09 11.41 -20.64
N GLY A 411 11.08 11.21 -21.52
CA GLY A 411 11.70 9.92 -21.79
C GLY A 411 12.91 9.64 -20.92
N PHE A 412 13.53 8.51 -21.22
CA PHE A 412 14.67 7.95 -20.51
C PHE A 412 15.76 7.60 -21.52
N GLY A 413 17.01 7.59 -21.08
CA GLY A 413 18.15 7.14 -21.86
C GLY A 413 19.23 6.57 -20.97
N ALA A 414 20.09 5.71 -21.50
CA ALA A 414 21.23 5.23 -20.74
C ALA A 414 22.38 4.84 -21.65
N PHE A 415 23.59 5.23 -21.25
CA PHE A 415 24.83 4.89 -21.94
C PHE A 415 25.74 4.07 -21.05
N LEU A 416 26.48 3.15 -21.66
CA LEU A 416 27.52 2.38 -20.99
C LEU A 416 28.84 2.56 -21.75
N ALA A 417 29.90 2.91 -21.02
CA ALA A 417 31.27 2.73 -21.47
C ALA A 417 31.83 1.48 -20.82
N ASP A 418 32.34 0.54 -21.60
CA ASP A 418 32.82 -0.75 -21.13
C ASP A 418 34.22 -1.05 -21.65
N ARG A 419 35.13 -1.37 -20.73
CA ARG A 419 36.52 -1.76 -20.99
C ARG A 419 36.80 -3.23 -20.66
N SER A 420 35.81 -3.97 -20.19
CA SER A 420 35.95 -5.32 -19.63
C SER A 420 35.73 -6.46 -20.63
N ALA A 421 35.35 -6.14 -21.87
CA ALA A 421 34.89 -7.12 -22.87
C ALA A 421 33.71 -7.99 -22.38
N THR A 422 32.81 -7.42 -21.56
CA THR A 422 31.65 -8.13 -21.02
C THR A 422 30.69 -8.56 -22.14
N GLU A 423 30.16 -9.77 -22.05
CA GLU A 423 29.05 -10.23 -22.90
C GLU A 423 27.77 -9.48 -22.49
N LEU A 424 27.23 -8.68 -23.41
CA LEU A 424 25.99 -7.92 -23.21
C LEU A 424 24.91 -8.31 -24.23
N GLY A 425 25.15 -9.30 -25.09
CA GLY A 425 24.33 -9.59 -26.26
C GLY A 425 22.88 -9.91 -25.91
N ASN A 426 22.65 -10.76 -24.90
CA ASN A 426 21.30 -11.11 -24.45
C ASN A 426 20.56 -9.90 -23.85
N PHE A 427 21.25 -9.11 -23.03
CA PHE A 427 20.69 -7.89 -22.43
C PHE A 427 20.35 -6.85 -23.51
N LEU A 428 21.28 -6.58 -24.44
CA LEU A 428 21.08 -5.64 -25.53
C LEU A 428 19.95 -6.10 -26.48
N ALA A 429 19.85 -7.40 -26.76
CA ALA A 429 18.75 -7.94 -27.56
C ALA A 429 17.39 -7.73 -26.86
N THR A 430 17.33 -7.95 -25.54
CA THR A 430 16.13 -7.71 -24.73
C THR A 430 15.72 -6.24 -24.76
N MET A 431 16.64 -5.32 -24.46
CA MET A 431 16.37 -3.88 -24.48
C MET A 431 16.00 -3.37 -25.86
N ARG A 432 16.59 -3.92 -26.92
CA ARG A 432 16.22 -3.60 -28.31
C ARG A 432 14.81 -4.09 -28.64
N GLY A 433 14.44 -5.27 -28.15
CA GLY A 433 13.08 -5.81 -28.27
C GLY A 433 12.06 -4.87 -27.63
N PHE A 434 12.35 -4.36 -26.43
CA PHE A 434 11.51 -3.34 -25.80
C PHE A 434 11.48 -2.04 -26.61
N ALA A 435 12.66 -1.51 -26.99
CA ALA A 435 12.79 -0.24 -27.71
C ALA A 435 12.16 -0.23 -29.12
N ALA A 436 11.86 -1.40 -29.70
CA ALA A 436 11.17 -1.51 -30.99
C ALA A 436 9.80 -0.80 -31.00
N ARG A 437 9.13 -0.71 -29.84
CA ARG A 437 7.93 0.12 -29.65
C ARG A 437 8.27 1.33 -28.78
N PRO A 438 8.12 2.58 -29.28
CA PRO A 438 8.37 3.78 -28.49
C PRO A 438 7.42 3.88 -27.29
N LEU A 439 7.90 4.40 -26.15
CA LEU A 439 7.10 4.51 -24.93
C LEU A 439 5.86 5.39 -25.14
N SER A 440 5.98 6.44 -25.94
CA SER A 440 4.88 7.35 -26.31
C SER A 440 3.71 6.67 -27.05
N THR A 441 3.89 5.45 -27.57
CA THR A 441 2.83 4.70 -28.27
C THR A 441 2.03 3.75 -27.37
N TYR A 442 2.45 3.56 -26.11
CA TYR A 442 1.69 2.81 -25.11
C TYR A 442 0.61 3.71 -24.51
N SER A 443 -0.54 3.12 -24.16
CA SER A 443 -1.62 3.89 -23.55
C SER A 443 -1.19 4.41 -22.17
N ALA A 444 -1.31 5.73 -21.97
CA ALA A 444 -1.21 6.37 -20.66
C ALA A 444 -2.59 6.59 -20.01
N LYS A 445 -3.65 6.00 -20.56
CA LYS A 445 -5.01 6.18 -20.07
C LYS A 445 -5.26 5.22 -18.91
N TRP A 446 -5.42 5.78 -17.72
CA TRP A 446 -5.92 5.06 -16.55
C TRP A 446 -7.44 4.89 -16.59
N GLN A 447 -7.94 3.76 -16.07
CA GLN A 447 -9.37 3.47 -15.93
C GLN A 447 -9.64 2.82 -14.58
N ALA A 448 -10.80 3.12 -13.98
CA ALA A 448 -11.22 2.50 -12.74
C ALA A 448 -11.69 1.07 -13.01
N GLU A 449 -11.29 0.13 -12.15
CA GLU A 449 -11.84 -1.21 -12.17
C GLU A 449 -13.35 -1.18 -11.88
N GLN A 450 -14.08 -1.97 -12.66
CA GLN A 450 -15.54 -2.03 -12.57
C GLN A 450 -15.95 -3.07 -11.55
N GLN A 451 -16.79 -2.66 -10.61
CA GLN A 451 -17.31 -3.52 -9.56
C GLN A 451 -18.76 -3.90 -9.85
N GLN A 452 -19.10 -5.11 -9.46
CA GLN A 452 -20.46 -5.62 -9.53
C GLN A 452 -20.95 -5.97 -8.13
N MET A 453 -22.13 -5.48 -7.80
CA MET A 453 -22.84 -5.90 -6.60
C MET A 453 -23.33 -7.36 -6.77
N VAL A 454 -23.08 -8.19 -5.76
CA VAL A 454 -23.55 -9.57 -5.70
C VAL A 454 -25.06 -9.56 -5.48
N ALA A 455 -25.80 -10.20 -6.39
CA ALA A 455 -27.26 -10.21 -6.32
C ALA A 455 -27.77 -10.92 -5.06
N ALA A 456 -28.62 -10.24 -4.29
CA ALA A 456 -29.43 -10.88 -3.25
C ALA A 456 -30.58 -11.65 -3.90
N GLN A 457 -30.79 -12.90 -3.48
CA GLN A 457 -31.94 -13.67 -3.95
C GLN A 457 -33.22 -13.17 -3.26
N PRO A 458 -34.29 -12.88 -4.02
CA PRO A 458 -35.59 -12.57 -3.42
C PRO A 458 -36.05 -13.73 -2.54
N THR A 459 -36.71 -13.37 -1.45
CA THR A 459 -37.41 -14.32 -0.59
C THR A 459 -38.77 -14.66 -1.18
N LYS A 460 -39.44 -15.67 -0.62
CA LYS A 460 -40.89 -15.81 -0.87
C LYS A 460 -41.60 -14.57 -0.33
N SER A 461 -42.65 -14.10 -0.98
CA SER A 461 -43.50 -13.02 -0.42
C SER A 461 -44.26 -13.54 0.80
N TYR A 462 -44.15 -12.82 1.92
CA TYR A 462 -44.73 -13.23 3.20
C TYR A 462 -46.13 -12.65 3.46
N GLY A 463 -46.62 -11.67 2.67
CA GLY A 463 -47.95 -11.06 2.81
C GLY A 463 -48.15 -10.21 4.08
N THR A 464 -47.56 -10.60 5.21
CA THR A 464 -47.45 -9.87 6.48
C THR A 464 -46.07 -10.10 7.09
N ALA A 465 -45.58 -9.15 7.90
CA ALA A 465 -44.30 -9.30 8.58
C ALA A 465 -44.28 -10.55 9.48
N PRO A 466 -43.27 -11.44 9.34
CA PRO A 466 -43.07 -12.56 10.25
C PRO A 466 -42.84 -12.12 11.70
N GLU A 467 -43.01 -13.04 12.64
CA GLU A 467 -42.71 -12.80 14.05
C GLU A 467 -41.26 -12.31 14.24
N GLY A 468 -41.07 -11.27 15.06
CA GLY A 468 -39.78 -10.64 15.30
C GLY A 468 -39.32 -9.65 14.22
N MET A 469 -40.09 -9.47 13.14
CA MET A 469 -39.80 -8.50 12.07
C MET A 469 -40.75 -7.31 12.11
N VAL A 470 -40.32 -6.19 11.53
CA VAL A 470 -41.06 -4.94 11.40
C VAL A 470 -41.40 -4.73 9.93
N ALA A 471 -42.69 -4.51 9.61
CA ALA A 471 -43.12 -4.17 8.26
C ALA A 471 -42.69 -2.74 7.90
N ILE A 472 -42.01 -2.60 6.76
CA ILE A 472 -41.58 -1.33 6.18
C ILE A 472 -42.42 -1.11 4.91
N PRO A 473 -43.17 0.00 4.81
CA PRO A 473 -44.06 0.25 3.68
C PRO A 473 -43.27 0.53 2.40
N ALA A 474 -43.87 0.27 1.23
CA ALA A 474 -43.29 0.70 -0.03
C ALA A 474 -43.19 2.23 -0.09
N ALA A 475 -42.10 2.76 -0.65
CA ALA A 475 -41.90 4.20 -0.79
C ALA A 475 -40.92 4.56 -1.91
N SER A 476 -41.03 5.81 -2.37
CA SER A 476 -39.97 6.46 -3.14
C SER A 476 -38.99 7.09 -2.15
N PHE A 477 -37.75 6.60 -2.13
CA PHE A 477 -36.73 6.91 -1.14
C PHE A 477 -35.51 7.59 -1.78
N ASP A 478 -35.08 8.71 -1.18
CA ASP A 478 -33.83 9.37 -1.56
C ASP A 478 -32.66 8.70 -0.83
N PHE A 479 -32.07 7.68 -1.46
CA PHE A 479 -30.86 7.02 -0.97
C PHE A 479 -29.68 7.98 -1.09
N ASN A 480 -29.02 8.26 0.03
CA ASN A 480 -27.87 9.16 0.13
C ASN A 480 -26.88 8.62 1.15
N VAL A 481 -25.71 8.22 0.69
CA VAL A 481 -24.70 7.57 1.53
C VAL A 481 -23.29 7.92 1.06
N ARG A 482 -22.33 7.83 1.98
CA ARG A 482 -20.91 7.86 1.69
C ARG A 482 -20.13 6.82 2.49
N GLY A 483 -19.07 6.27 1.92
CA GLY A 483 -18.13 5.47 2.70
C GLY A 483 -17.20 6.29 3.56
N LEU A 484 -16.81 5.68 4.68
CA LEU A 484 -16.00 6.30 5.72
C LEU A 484 -14.50 6.04 5.61
N VAL A 485 -14.04 5.14 4.72
CA VAL A 485 -12.61 4.83 4.59
C VAL A 485 -11.85 6.13 4.36
N ILE A 486 -10.98 6.47 5.33
CA ILE A 486 -10.36 7.79 5.44
C ILE A 486 -9.30 8.01 4.35
N GLU A 487 -8.69 6.94 3.86
CA GLU A 487 -7.66 7.03 2.83
C GLU A 487 -8.27 7.06 1.42
N GLY A 488 -7.76 7.99 0.60
CA GLY A 488 -8.22 8.25 -0.76
C GLY A 488 -9.03 9.55 -0.90
N TYR A 489 -9.11 10.05 -2.12
CA TYR A 489 -9.85 11.25 -2.48
C TYR A 489 -11.27 10.90 -2.96
N ALA A 490 -12.14 11.89 -3.11
CA ALA A 490 -13.41 11.73 -3.81
C ALA A 490 -13.18 11.58 -5.32
N SER A 491 -12.62 10.43 -5.72
CA SER A 491 -12.19 10.12 -7.10
C SER A 491 -12.76 8.78 -7.57
N ALA A 492 -12.89 8.63 -8.88
CA ALA A 492 -13.26 7.37 -9.54
C ALA A 492 -12.43 6.17 -9.04
N GLY A 493 -13.10 5.04 -8.85
CA GLY A 493 -12.55 3.75 -8.41
C GLY A 493 -12.47 3.56 -6.89
N VAL A 494 -12.58 4.63 -6.10
CA VAL A 494 -12.57 4.53 -4.64
C VAL A 494 -13.91 4.00 -4.14
N ASP A 495 -13.90 3.15 -3.12
CA ASP A 495 -15.09 2.62 -2.45
C ASP A 495 -15.90 1.60 -3.28
N VAL A 496 -17.24 1.68 -3.35
CA VAL A 496 -18.12 0.71 -4.02
C VAL A 496 -18.82 1.30 -5.26
N GLN A 497 -19.37 0.44 -6.14
CA GLN A 497 -20.14 0.83 -7.32
C GLN A 497 -21.57 0.28 -7.27
N TYR A 498 -22.57 1.14 -7.10
CA TYR A 498 -23.97 0.71 -7.16
C TYR A 498 -24.42 0.45 -8.61
N PRO A 499 -25.48 -0.36 -8.83
CA PRO A 499 -25.91 -0.76 -10.18
C PRO A 499 -26.25 0.37 -11.16
N TRP A 500 -26.62 1.55 -10.64
CA TRP A 500 -26.95 2.73 -11.44
C TRP A 500 -25.74 3.65 -11.72
N GLU A 501 -24.53 3.24 -11.35
CA GLU A 501 -23.31 4.03 -11.45
C GLU A 501 -22.35 3.45 -12.49
N SER A 502 -21.60 4.34 -13.16
CA SER A 502 -20.65 3.95 -14.20
C SER A 502 -19.28 3.52 -13.68
N GLU A 503 -18.99 3.78 -12.41
CA GLU A 503 -17.71 3.47 -11.77
C GLU A 503 -17.84 3.55 -10.24
N PRO A 504 -16.94 2.89 -9.48
CA PRO A 504 -16.92 3.01 -8.03
C PRO A 504 -16.58 4.44 -7.60
N ARG A 505 -17.19 4.90 -6.51
CA ARG A 505 -16.93 6.23 -5.92
C ARG A 505 -17.33 6.25 -4.45
N ARG A 506 -16.88 7.23 -3.68
CA ARG A 506 -17.16 7.31 -2.23
C ARG A 506 -18.55 7.83 -1.86
N ALA A 507 -19.21 8.60 -2.72
CA ALA A 507 -20.45 9.29 -2.39
C ALA A 507 -21.54 8.96 -3.41
N HIS A 508 -22.73 8.66 -2.91
CA HIS A 508 -23.81 8.09 -3.69
C HIS A 508 -25.12 8.79 -3.36
N ARG A 509 -25.84 9.17 -4.40
CA ARG A 509 -27.20 9.68 -4.27
C ARG A 509 -28.06 9.16 -5.41
N HIS A 510 -29.18 8.53 -5.07
CA HIS A 510 -30.12 8.01 -6.04
C HIS A 510 -31.53 7.96 -5.46
N ARG A 511 -32.54 8.22 -6.30
CA ARG A 511 -33.93 8.05 -5.89
C ARG A 511 -34.40 6.66 -6.30
N LEU A 512 -34.79 5.86 -5.32
CA LEU A 512 -35.19 4.45 -5.49
C LEU A 512 -36.68 4.29 -5.18
N ASP A 513 -37.37 3.47 -5.96
CA ASP A 513 -38.69 2.96 -5.56
C ASP A 513 -38.49 1.63 -4.84
N ILE A 514 -38.60 1.67 -3.50
CA ILE A 514 -38.42 0.52 -2.62
C ILE A 514 -39.78 -0.15 -2.42
N ALA A 515 -39.86 -1.46 -2.72
CA ALA A 515 -41.05 -2.27 -2.46
C ALA A 515 -41.29 -2.44 -0.96
N ALA A 516 -42.50 -2.86 -0.56
CA ALA A 516 -42.74 -3.20 0.83
C ALA A 516 -41.92 -4.44 1.21
N PHE A 517 -41.32 -4.41 2.41
CA PHE A 517 -40.52 -5.50 2.93
C PHE A 517 -40.67 -5.54 4.45
N ALA A 518 -40.21 -6.60 5.10
CA ALA A 518 -40.03 -6.62 6.55
C ALA A 518 -38.57 -6.84 6.89
N ILE A 519 -38.11 -6.24 7.98
CA ILE A 519 -36.74 -6.38 8.48
C ILE A 519 -36.75 -6.81 9.94
N ASP A 520 -35.79 -7.62 10.35
CA ASP A 520 -35.68 -8.04 11.75
C ASP A 520 -35.62 -6.80 12.67
N ARG A 521 -36.42 -6.82 13.75
CA ARG A 521 -36.44 -5.73 14.74
C ARG A 521 -35.07 -5.53 15.36
N HIS A 522 -34.39 -6.64 15.66
CA HIS A 522 -33.08 -6.71 16.30
C HIS A 522 -32.10 -7.49 15.42
N PRO A 523 -30.77 -7.32 15.60
CA PRO A 523 -29.78 -8.22 15.02
C PRO A 523 -30.03 -9.67 15.43
N VAL A 524 -29.62 -10.61 14.56
CA VAL A 524 -29.77 -12.04 14.84
C VAL A 524 -29.03 -12.40 16.13
N THR A 525 -29.70 -13.11 17.03
CA THR A 525 -29.13 -13.45 18.34
C THR A 525 -28.39 -14.78 18.33
N ASN A 526 -27.56 -15.02 19.33
CA ASN A 526 -26.91 -16.33 19.51
C ASN A 526 -27.93 -17.47 19.67
N GLY A 527 -29.06 -17.23 20.35
CA GLY A 527 -30.12 -18.23 20.52
C GLY A 527 -30.78 -18.61 19.19
N GLN A 528 -31.05 -17.62 18.35
CA GLN A 528 -31.56 -17.85 17.00
C GLN A 528 -30.55 -18.59 16.12
N PHE A 529 -29.29 -18.19 16.17
CA PHE A 529 -28.22 -18.86 15.41
C PHE A 529 -27.98 -20.30 15.90
N LYS A 530 -28.11 -20.55 17.20
CA LYS A 530 -28.05 -21.92 17.77
C LYS A 530 -29.16 -22.80 17.22
N ALA A 531 -30.39 -22.29 17.12
CA ALA A 531 -31.51 -23.02 16.52
C ALA A 531 -31.23 -23.36 15.04
N PHE A 532 -30.61 -22.44 14.29
CA PHE A 532 -30.14 -22.71 12.93
C PHE A 532 -29.14 -23.86 12.88
N LEU A 533 -28.10 -23.84 13.71
CA LEU A 533 -27.08 -24.89 13.72
C LEU A 533 -27.67 -26.26 14.09
N ASP A 534 -28.55 -26.29 15.09
CA ASP A 534 -29.21 -27.53 15.54
C ASP A 534 -30.14 -28.12 14.48
N ALA A 535 -30.82 -27.27 13.71
CA ALA A 535 -31.80 -27.72 12.71
C ALA A 535 -31.19 -28.02 11.34
N SER A 536 -30.08 -27.37 10.97
CA SER A 536 -29.49 -27.46 9.61
C SER A 536 -28.25 -28.34 9.54
N ALA A 537 -27.60 -28.62 10.67
CA ALA A 537 -26.26 -29.21 10.73
C ALA A 537 -25.21 -28.43 9.91
N TYR A 538 -25.40 -27.11 9.77
CA TYR A 538 -24.47 -26.24 9.06
C TYR A 538 -23.07 -26.27 9.71
N ALA A 539 -22.06 -26.44 8.86
CA ALA A 539 -20.66 -26.25 9.23
C ALA A 539 -19.96 -25.51 8.08
N PRO A 540 -19.23 -24.42 8.37
CA PRO A 540 -18.49 -23.72 7.32
C PRO A 540 -17.30 -24.57 6.85
N ARG A 541 -16.90 -24.37 5.59
CA ARG A 541 -15.73 -25.06 4.99
C ARG A 541 -14.45 -24.79 5.78
N ASP A 542 -14.30 -23.57 6.25
CA ASP A 542 -13.24 -23.15 7.15
C ASP A 542 -13.87 -22.75 8.49
N ALA A 543 -13.51 -23.45 9.56
CA ALA A 543 -14.02 -23.23 10.91
C ALA A 543 -13.16 -22.25 11.73
N GLN A 544 -12.04 -21.77 11.19
CA GLN A 544 -11.19 -20.83 11.90
C GLN A 544 -11.97 -19.55 12.23
N ASN A 545 -11.89 -19.12 13.49
CA ASN A 545 -12.63 -18.00 14.06
C ASN A 545 -14.16 -18.07 13.94
N PHE A 546 -14.75 -19.19 13.48
CA PHE A 546 -16.21 -19.37 13.46
C PHE A 546 -16.74 -19.44 14.89
N LEU A 547 -17.59 -18.46 15.25
CA LEU A 547 -18.16 -18.36 16.60
C LEU A 547 -17.08 -18.46 17.68
N ALA A 548 -15.97 -17.72 17.53
CA ALA A 548 -14.79 -17.84 18.40
C ALA A 548 -15.08 -17.65 19.91
N HIS A 549 -16.18 -16.96 20.24
CA HIS A 549 -16.70 -16.75 21.60
C HIS A 549 -17.47 -17.95 22.16
N TRP A 550 -17.91 -18.90 21.33
CA TRP A 550 -18.63 -20.09 21.76
C TRP A 550 -17.68 -21.14 22.35
N ARG A 551 -18.24 -21.99 23.21
CA ARG A 551 -17.55 -23.14 23.81
C ARG A 551 -18.48 -24.35 23.72
N ASP A 552 -17.93 -25.50 23.34
CA ASP A 552 -18.68 -26.76 23.19
C ASP A 552 -19.96 -26.63 22.34
N ASN A 553 -19.86 -25.89 21.22
CA ASN A 553 -20.96 -25.58 20.30
C ASN A 553 -22.16 -24.86 20.97
N ALA A 554 -21.92 -24.08 22.02
CA ALA A 554 -22.92 -23.27 22.69
C ALA A 554 -22.42 -21.84 22.93
N PRO A 555 -23.32 -20.84 22.88
CA PRO A 555 -22.97 -19.49 23.30
C PRO A 555 -22.65 -19.46 24.81
N PRO A 556 -21.86 -18.47 25.27
CA PRO A 556 -21.63 -18.29 26.70
C PRO A 556 -22.94 -18.19 27.50
N THR A 557 -22.92 -18.65 28.75
CA THR A 557 -24.10 -18.62 29.62
C THR A 557 -24.67 -17.20 29.72
N GLY A 558 -25.97 -17.05 29.42
CA GLY A 558 -26.65 -15.75 29.42
C GLY A 558 -26.48 -14.90 28.16
N TRP A 559 -25.89 -15.46 27.09
CA TRP A 559 -25.70 -14.74 25.81
C TRP A 559 -26.75 -15.05 24.74
N ALA A 560 -27.80 -15.80 25.07
CA ALA A 560 -28.83 -16.19 24.12
C ALA A 560 -29.45 -15.00 23.37
N ASP A 561 -29.68 -13.88 24.07
CA ASP A 561 -30.28 -12.65 23.53
C ASP A 561 -29.25 -11.58 23.14
N ARG A 562 -27.96 -11.93 23.07
CA ARG A 562 -26.93 -11.05 22.52
C ARG A 562 -26.77 -11.32 21.02
N PRO A 563 -26.40 -10.32 20.20
CA PRO A 563 -26.11 -10.52 18.79
C PRO A 563 -25.12 -11.65 18.56
N VAL A 564 -25.33 -12.43 17.50
CA VAL A 564 -24.31 -13.36 17.01
C VAL A 564 -23.21 -12.56 16.30
N ILE A 565 -21.97 -12.86 16.66
CA ILE A 565 -20.73 -12.25 16.13
C ILE A 565 -19.76 -13.37 15.74
N TRP A 566 -18.58 -13.04 15.19
CA TRP A 566 -17.64 -14.05 14.66
C TRP A 566 -18.25 -14.93 13.55
N VAL A 567 -19.08 -14.29 12.71
CA VAL A 567 -19.73 -14.89 11.54
C VAL A 567 -19.39 -14.08 10.28
N GLY A 568 -19.00 -14.76 9.21
CA GLY A 568 -18.72 -14.17 7.92
C GLY A 568 -20.01 -13.90 7.14
N ILE A 569 -19.90 -13.20 6.02
CA ILE A 569 -21.06 -12.91 5.16
C ILE A 569 -21.67 -14.20 4.58
N GLU A 570 -20.86 -15.23 4.34
CA GLU A 570 -21.30 -16.55 3.90
C GLU A 570 -22.11 -17.28 4.99
N ASP A 571 -21.68 -17.17 6.26
CA ASP A 571 -22.38 -17.76 7.41
C ASP A 571 -23.75 -17.06 7.61
N ALA A 572 -23.77 -15.73 7.48
CA ALA A 572 -24.98 -14.91 7.58
C ALA A 572 -26.00 -15.23 6.47
N ARG A 573 -25.54 -15.43 5.23
CA ARG A 573 -26.39 -15.87 4.11
C ARG A 573 -26.94 -17.28 4.30
N ALA A 574 -26.12 -18.20 4.84
CA ALA A 574 -26.57 -19.56 5.13
C ALA A 574 -27.70 -19.57 6.18
N TYR A 575 -27.54 -18.79 7.25
CA TYR A 575 -28.61 -18.59 8.24
C TYR A 575 -29.86 -17.97 7.60
N ALA A 576 -29.69 -16.89 6.82
CA ALA A 576 -30.81 -16.19 6.20
C ALA A 576 -31.61 -17.14 5.29
N ALA A 577 -30.93 -17.90 4.44
CA ALA A 577 -31.56 -18.89 3.57
C ALA A 577 -32.33 -19.96 4.35
N TRP A 578 -31.76 -20.50 5.43
CA TRP A 578 -32.45 -21.45 6.31
C TRP A 578 -33.70 -20.85 6.95
N ALA A 579 -33.63 -19.59 7.39
CA ALA A 579 -34.75 -18.87 7.98
C ALA A 579 -35.81 -18.42 6.95
N GLY A 580 -35.59 -18.66 5.64
CA GLY A 580 -36.43 -18.16 4.55
C GLY A 580 -36.32 -16.65 4.32
N LYS A 581 -35.22 -16.05 4.78
CA LYS A 581 -34.92 -14.61 4.72
C LYS A 581 -33.75 -14.35 3.76
N ARG A 582 -33.35 -13.07 3.66
CA ARG A 582 -32.12 -12.61 2.99
C ARG A 582 -31.42 -11.55 3.84
N LEU A 583 -30.18 -11.19 3.50
CA LEU A 583 -29.57 -9.96 4.02
C LEU A 583 -30.30 -8.74 3.40
N PRO A 584 -30.47 -7.64 4.15
CA PRO A 584 -31.03 -6.42 3.59
C PRO A 584 -30.03 -5.81 2.60
N HIS A 585 -30.56 -5.21 1.53
CA HIS A 585 -29.78 -4.24 0.78
C HIS A 585 -29.51 -3.02 1.66
N GLU A 586 -28.42 -2.31 1.38
CA GLU A 586 -28.05 -1.14 2.16
C GLU A 586 -29.10 -0.03 2.11
N TRP A 587 -29.75 0.18 0.96
CA TRP A 587 -30.82 1.16 0.86
C TRP A 587 -32.07 0.77 1.66
N GLU A 588 -32.36 -0.53 1.82
CA GLU A 588 -33.43 -1.03 2.69
C GLU A 588 -33.06 -0.82 4.15
N TRP A 589 -31.81 -1.09 4.51
CA TRP A 589 -31.28 -0.83 5.85
C TRP A 589 -31.38 0.66 6.20
N GLN A 590 -30.96 1.54 5.29
CA GLN A 590 -31.02 2.99 5.51
C GLN A 590 -32.46 3.44 5.62
N TYR A 591 -33.35 2.99 4.73
CA TYR A 591 -34.75 3.37 4.79
C TYR A 591 -35.42 2.90 6.09
N ALA A 592 -35.17 1.66 6.52
CA ALA A 592 -35.68 1.13 7.77
C ALA A 592 -35.19 1.91 9.01
N ALA A 593 -34.00 2.50 8.95
CA ALA A 593 -33.45 3.34 10.01
C ALA A 593 -33.94 4.80 9.96
N GLN A 594 -34.06 5.36 8.76
CA GLN A 594 -34.22 6.80 8.52
C GLN A 594 -35.68 7.22 8.35
N GLY A 595 -36.52 6.37 7.75
CA GLY A 595 -37.78 6.84 7.17
C GLY A 595 -37.53 7.76 5.96
N LEU A 596 -38.40 8.76 5.76
CA LEU A 596 -38.37 9.62 4.57
C LEU A 596 -37.90 11.06 4.85
N ASP A 597 -37.52 11.39 6.09
CA ASP A 597 -37.23 12.77 6.49
C ASP A 597 -35.75 13.17 6.43
N GLY A 598 -34.85 12.22 6.13
CA GLY A 598 -33.42 12.50 5.99
C GLY A 598 -32.66 12.67 7.31
N ARG A 599 -33.22 12.22 8.44
CA ARG A 599 -32.59 12.30 9.76
C ARG A 599 -31.19 11.70 9.81
N ARG A 600 -30.31 12.29 10.63
CA ARG A 600 -28.92 11.83 10.80
C ARG A 600 -28.79 10.50 11.54
N TYR A 601 -29.61 10.28 12.56
CA TYR A 601 -29.62 9.07 13.40
C TYR A 601 -31.04 8.46 13.41
N PRO A 602 -31.23 7.18 13.79
CA PRO A 602 -32.56 6.57 13.82
C PRO A 602 -33.60 7.37 14.62
N TRP A 603 -33.15 8.00 15.71
CA TRP A 603 -33.99 8.78 16.64
C TRP A 603 -34.11 10.28 16.30
N GLY A 604 -33.46 10.79 15.25
CA GLY A 604 -33.50 12.21 14.86
C GLY A 604 -32.12 12.78 14.51
N ASP A 605 -31.98 14.10 14.55
CA ASP A 605 -30.74 14.78 14.15
C ASP A 605 -29.75 15.05 15.30
N ASP A 606 -30.28 15.16 16.52
CA ASP A 606 -29.48 15.43 17.72
C ASP A 606 -28.95 14.12 18.32
N TRP A 607 -27.66 14.12 18.68
CA TRP A 607 -27.03 12.98 19.32
C TRP A 607 -27.66 12.69 20.68
N ARG A 608 -27.85 11.41 20.99
CA ARG A 608 -28.39 10.93 22.27
C ARG A 608 -27.54 9.80 22.81
N GLU A 609 -26.93 10.00 23.97
CA GLU A 609 -26.08 8.99 24.60
C GLU A 609 -26.87 7.76 25.09
N ASP A 610 -28.15 7.92 25.43
CA ASP A 610 -29.02 6.84 25.90
C ASP A 610 -29.56 5.94 24.77
N ALA A 611 -29.41 6.39 23.52
CA ALA A 611 -29.90 5.70 22.33
C ALA A 611 -28.96 4.62 21.79
N VAL A 612 -27.72 4.54 22.31
CA VAL A 612 -26.70 3.56 21.91
C VAL A 612 -25.93 3.05 23.13
N PRO A 613 -25.21 1.92 23.01
CA PRO A 613 -24.27 1.49 24.04
C PRO A 613 -23.16 2.53 24.27
N THR A 614 -22.68 2.64 25.51
CA THR A 614 -21.52 3.48 25.81
C THR A 614 -20.30 3.00 25.01
N PRO A 615 -19.61 3.89 24.26
CA PRO A 615 -18.40 3.52 23.55
C PRO A 615 -17.32 2.93 24.47
N CYS A 616 -16.79 1.78 24.10
CA CYS A 616 -15.63 1.16 24.72
C CYS A 616 -14.36 1.68 24.04
N LEU A 617 -13.56 2.42 24.80
CA LEU A 617 -12.27 2.98 24.38
C LEU A 617 -11.08 2.11 24.78
N GLU A 618 -11.34 0.96 25.39
CA GLU A 618 -10.32 0.04 25.88
C GLU A 618 -9.69 -0.76 24.74
N ARG A 619 -8.56 -1.40 25.03
CA ARG A 619 -7.85 -2.26 24.07
C ARG A 619 -8.50 -3.62 23.82
N ARG A 620 -9.56 -3.93 24.55
CA ARG A 620 -10.27 -5.21 24.49
C ARG A 620 -11.72 -4.99 24.11
N MET A 621 -12.23 -5.88 23.27
CA MET A 621 -13.62 -5.83 22.83
C MET A 621 -14.55 -6.01 24.04
N PRO A 622 -15.57 -5.15 24.23
CA PRO A 622 -16.60 -5.38 25.23
C PRO A 622 -17.53 -6.52 24.78
N ASP A 623 -18.23 -7.15 25.72
CA ASP A 623 -19.32 -8.05 25.37
C ASP A 623 -20.43 -7.27 24.65
N PRO A 624 -20.98 -7.78 23.52
CA PRO A 624 -22.05 -7.08 22.81
C PRO A 624 -23.30 -7.01 23.69
N PRO A 625 -24.00 -5.87 23.80
CA PRO A 625 -25.17 -5.73 24.68
C PRO A 625 -26.30 -6.70 24.29
N ILE A 626 -27.23 -6.95 25.22
CA ILE A 626 -28.47 -7.67 24.90
C ILE A 626 -29.25 -6.84 23.89
N VAL A 627 -29.81 -7.47 22.85
CA VAL A 627 -30.60 -6.75 21.85
C VAL A 627 -31.80 -6.04 22.49
N GLY A 628 -32.11 -4.85 22.01
CA GLY A 628 -33.20 -4.01 22.52
C GLY A 628 -32.92 -3.36 23.87
N SER A 629 -31.68 -3.36 24.36
CA SER A 629 -31.31 -2.65 25.60
C SER A 629 -31.37 -1.12 25.46
N HIS A 630 -31.45 -0.61 24.23
CA HIS A 630 -31.49 0.81 23.91
C HIS A 630 -32.76 1.18 23.10
N PRO A 631 -33.97 1.08 23.70
CA PRO A 631 -35.23 1.34 22.98
C PRO A 631 -35.36 2.80 22.52
N ALA A 632 -34.65 3.74 23.14
CA ALA A 632 -34.55 5.12 22.69
C ALA A 632 -33.85 5.27 21.32
N GLY A 633 -33.12 4.24 20.89
CA GLY A 633 -32.45 4.15 19.59
C GLY A 633 -33.32 3.61 18.46
N ALA A 634 -34.60 3.35 18.70
CA ALA A 634 -35.51 2.84 17.68
C ALA A 634 -35.68 3.81 16.50
N SER A 635 -35.80 3.26 15.30
CA SER A 635 -36.14 3.99 14.08
C SER A 635 -37.61 4.46 14.08
N PRO A 636 -38.04 5.30 13.13
CA PRO A 636 -39.46 5.68 12.95
C PRO A 636 -40.43 4.50 12.85
N PHE A 637 -39.94 3.36 12.37
CA PHE A 637 -40.73 2.14 12.18
C PHE A 637 -40.66 1.21 13.40
N GLY A 638 -39.84 1.53 14.41
CA GLY A 638 -39.63 0.68 15.59
C GLY A 638 -38.56 -0.40 15.41
N VAL A 639 -37.64 -0.22 14.45
CA VAL A 639 -36.48 -1.10 14.29
C VAL A 639 -35.39 -0.63 15.26
N GLU A 640 -34.87 -1.54 16.07
CA GLU A 640 -33.94 -1.24 17.16
C GLU A 640 -32.51 -1.69 16.82
N ASP A 641 -31.54 -1.20 17.60
CA ASP A 641 -30.10 -1.49 17.46
C ASP A 641 -29.55 -1.29 16.04
N MET A 642 -30.11 -0.32 15.30
CA MET A 642 -29.59 0.03 13.97
C MET A 642 -28.18 0.59 14.09
N VAL A 643 -27.89 1.35 15.15
CA VAL A 643 -26.63 2.08 15.27
C VAL A 643 -25.94 1.75 16.60
N GLY A 644 -24.62 1.57 16.57
CA GLY A 644 -23.72 1.51 17.73
C GLY A 644 -23.64 0.22 18.51
N THR A 645 -24.41 -0.81 18.17
CA THR A 645 -24.32 -2.13 18.83
C THR A 645 -23.22 -2.99 18.20
N ILE A 646 -23.43 -3.40 16.95
CA ILE A 646 -22.49 -4.16 16.12
C ILE A 646 -22.60 -3.67 14.68
N TRP A 647 -21.51 -3.79 13.92
CA TRP A 647 -21.56 -3.64 12.47
C TRP A 647 -22.44 -4.73 11.86
N GLN A 648 -23.17 -4.38 10.80
CA GLN A 648 -24.15 -5.28 10.19
C GLN A 648 -23.85 -5.49 8.72
N TRP A 649 -23.74 -6.76 8.31
CA TRP A 649 -23.59 -7.17 6.91
C TRP A 649 -24.79 -6.71 6.06
N THR A 650 -24.53 -6.09 4.91
CA THR A 650 -25.53 -5.81 3.87
C THR A 650 -25.12 -6.42 2.52
N ASP A 651 -24.71 -5.58 1.57
CA ASP A 651 -24.36 -5.92 0.20
C ASP A 651 -22.87 -6.32 0.09
N GLU A 652 -22.59 -7.20 -0.87
CA GLU A 652 -21.23 -7.53 -1.28
C GLU A 652 -20.99 -7.02 -2.70
N TYR A 653 -19.77 -6.57 -2.96
CA TYR A 653 -19.27 -6.11 -4.24
C TYR A 653 -18.03 -6.91 -4.62
N ARG A 654 -17.87 -7.17 -5.91
CA ARG A 654 -16.71 -7.89 -6.46
C ARG A 654 -16.24 -7.26 -7.76
N ASP A 655 -14.93 -7.20 -7.94
CA ASP A 655 -14.26 -6.95 -9.22
C ASP A 655 -13.21 -8.05 -9.47
N GLU A 656 -12.34 -7.88 -10.46
CA GLU A 656 -11.32 -8.89 -10.78
C GLU A 656 -10.31 -9.12 -9.65
N HIS A 657 -10.06 -8.09 -8.82
CA HIS A 657 -9.01 -8.06 -7.81
C HIS A 657 -9.52 -8.17 -6.38
N ILE A 658 -10.75 -7.75 -6.07
CA ILE A 658 -11.24 -7.73 -4.68
C ILE A 658 -12.67 -8.21 -4.53
N ARG A 659 -12.97 -8.65 -3.31
CA ARG A 659 -14.32 -8.74 -2.74
C ARG A 659 -14.40 -7.75 -1.58
N ALA A 660 -15.53 -7.06 -1.43
CA ALA A 660 -15.77 -6.18 -0.30
C ALA A 660 -17.24 -6.25 0.09
N ALA A 661 -17.54 -6.07 1.38
CA ALA A 661 -18.91 -5.94 1.87
C ALA A 661 -19.12 -4.57 2.49
N VAL A 662 -20.35 -4.08 2.36
CA VAL A 662 -20.79 -2.88 3.05
C VAL A 662 -21.25 -3.24 4.46
N LEU A 663 -20.74 -2.49 5.43
CA LEU A 663 -21.07 -2.58 6.83
C LEU A 663 -21.80 -1.32 7.29
N ARG A 664 -22.87 -1.51 8.06
CA ARG A 664 -23.74 -0.44 8.55
C ARG A 664 -23.79 -0.38 10.08
N GLY A 665 -24.05 0.81 10.61
CA GLY A 665 -24.43 1.04 12.01
C GLY A 665 -23.31 1.31 13.00
N GLY A 666 -22.08 0.86 12.76
CA GLY A 666 -21.02 0.96 13.76
C GLY A 666 -21.16 -0.03 14.91
N SER A 667 -20.18 -0.06 15.80
CA SER A 667 -20.17 -0.88 17.02
C SER A 667 -19.84 -0.06 18.25
N ALA A 668 -19.98 -0.67 19.43
CA ALA A 668 -19.58 -0.04 20.68
C ALA A 668 -18.05 0.03 20.83
N TYR A 669 -17.28 -0.76 20.09
CA TYR A 669 -15.82 -0.81 20.22
C TYR A 669 -15.12 0.25 19.39
N GLN A 670 -14.29 1.07 20.04
CA GLN A 670 -13.56 2.19 19.47
C GLN A 670 -12.13 2.24 20.04
N PRO A 671 -11.18 1.46 19.48
CA PRO A 671 -9.82 1.44 19.99
C PRO A 671 -9.18 2.83 19.89
N GLN A 672 -8.42 3.23 20.91
CA GLN A 672 -7.76 4.54 20.95
C GLN A 672 -6.76 4.77 19.80
N THR A 673 -6.28 3.69 19.17
CA THR A 673 -5.57 3.76 17.88
C THR A 673 -6.34 3.05 16.80
N SER A 674 -6.06 3.39 15.54
CA SER A 674 -6.76 2.83 14.37
C SER A 674 -8.23 3.26 14.25
N HIS A 675 -8.75 4.12 15.13
CA HIS A 675 -10.11 4.68 14.99
C HIS A 675 -10.27 5.54 13.73
N TRP A 676 -9.18 6.07 13.17
CA TRP A 676 -9.16 6.74 11.88
C TRP A 676 -9.09 5.75 10.69
N TYR A 677 -9.01 4.45 10.93
CA TYR A 677 -8.88 3.43 9.91
C TYR A 677 -10.15 2.59 9.73
N PHE A 678 -10.92 2.39 10.80
CA PHE A 678 -12.31 1.92 10.72
C PHE A 678 -13.22 2.77 11.64
N PRO A 679 -13.52 4.03 11.27
CA PRO A 679 -14.34 4.93 12.09
C PRO A 679 -15.78 4.45 12.20
N GLN A 680 -16.49 4.88 13.25
CA GLN A 680 -17.88 4.49 13.49
C GLN A 680 -18.83 5.13 12.47
N ALA A 681 -19.72 4.32 11.90
CA ALA A 681 -20.82 4.76 11.03
C ALA A 681 -22.10 5.02 11.82
N TYR A 682 -22.05 6.00 12.72
CA TYR A 682 -23.24 6.41 13.48
C TYR A 682 -24.26 7.14 12.62
N GLY A 683 -23.80 7.90 11.62
CA GLY A 683 -24.69 8.56 10.67
C GLY A 683 -25.38 7.56 9.74
N LEU A 684 -26.68 7.74 9.50
CA LEU A 684 -27.44 6.93 8.55
C LEU A 684 -27.04 7.16 7.11
N ASP A 685 -26.24 8.19 6.82
CA ASP A 685 -25.65 8.46 5.52
C ASP A 685 -24.22 7.91 5.39
N GLN A 686 -23.79 7.00 6.29
CA GLN A 686 -22.42 6.49 6.34
C GLN A 686 -22.34 4.97 6.29
N HIS A 687 -21.31 4.45 5.63
CA HIS A 687 -20.97 3.03 5.70
C HIS A 687 -19.47 2.76 5.84
N GLY A 688 -19.13 1.56 6.32
CA GLY A 688 -17.78 1.01 6.22
C GLY A 688 -17.69 0.07 5.02
N LYS A 689 -16.58 0.15 4.27
CA LYS A 689 -16.20 -0.86 3.28
C LYS A 689 -15.26 -1.85 3.94
N TYR A 690 -15.68 -3.10 4.07
CA TYR A 690 -14.88 -4.16 4.68
C TYR A 690 -14.33 -5.07 3.59
N LEU A 691 -13.00 -5.15 3.46
CA LEU A 691 -12.38 -5.99 2.44
C LEU A 691 -12.43 -7.45 2.88
N LEU A 692 -12.86 -8.33 1.97
CA LEU A 692 -13.03 -9.75 2.21
C LEU A 692 -11.88 -10.52 1.59
N MET A 693 -11.30 -11.45 2.36
CA MET A 693 -10.30 -12.41 1.86
C MET A 693 -10.86 -13.83 1.95
N ALA A 694 -11.19 -14.23 3.17
CA ALA A 694 -11.57 -15.59 3.54
C ALA A 694 -12.24 -15.60 4.91
N PRO A 695 -13.14 -16.56 5.19
CA PRO A 695 -13.89 -16.60 6.45
C PRO A 695 -13.02 -16.58 7.71
N ALA A 696 -11.83 -17.21 7.71
CA ALA A 696 -10.89 -17.15 8.83
C ALA A 696 -10.52 -15.73 9.26
N LYS A 697 -10.28 -14.83 8.29
CA LYS A 697 -9.90 -13.44 8.55
C LYS A 697 -11.13 -12.54 8.72
N ASP A 698 -12.15 -12.76 7.91
CA ASP A 698 -13.29 -11.85 7.76
C ASP A 698 -14.25 -11.89 8.95
N ARG A 699 -14.31 -13.01 9.69
CA ARG A 699 -15.07 -13.12 10.94
C ARG A 699 -14.46 -12.21 12.00
N SER A 700 -15.31 -11.41 12.64
CA SER A 700 -14.91 -10.40 13.62
C SER A 700 -15.85 -10.35 14.81
N ALA A 701 -15.33 -9.97 15.98
CA ALA A 701 -16.14 -9.75 17.18
C ALA A 701 -17.07 -8.52 17.05
N GLY A 702 -16.74 -7.58 16.16
CA GLY A 702 -17.51 -6.36 15.95
C GLY A 702 -18.59 -6.45 14.90
N ILE A 703 -18.70 -7.57 14.17
CA ILE A 703 -19.62 -7.72 13.05
C ILE A 703 -20.61 -8.87 13.30
N GLY A 704 -21.89 -8.57 13.05
CA GLY A 704 -22.96 -9.55 12.92
C GLY A 704 -23.92 -9.13 11.80
N PHE A 705 -25.21 -9.42 11.93
CA PHE A 705 -26.16 -9.13 10.86
C PHE A 705 -27.61 -9.10 11.35
N ARG A 706 -28.49 -8.64 10.47
CA ARG A 706 -29.94 -8.79 10.54
C ARG A 706 -30.48 -9.24 9.18
N CYS A 707 -31.69 -9.76 9.13
CA CYS A 707 -32.30 -10.21 7.88
C CYS A 707 -33.51 -9.37 7.46
N ALA A 708 -33.85 -9.47 6.19
CA ALA A 708 -35.06 -8.93 5.58
C ALA A 708 -35.84 -10.01 4.81
N VAL A 709 -37.12 -9.76 4.58
CA VAL A 709 -38.02 -10.54 3.73
C VAL A 709 -38.87 -9.62 2.88
N ASP A 710 -39.30 -10.09 1.72
CA ASP A 710 -40.17 -9.36 0.80
C ASP A 710 -41.64 -9.56 1.23
N LEU A 711 -42.46 -8.50 1.16
CA LEU A 711 -43.87 -8.54 1.56
C LEU A 711 -44.82 -8.69 0.37
#